data_AF-A0A2J8A2K9-F1
#
_entry.id   AF-A0A2J8A2K9-F1
#
_cell.length_a   1.000
_cell.length_b   1.000
_cell.length_c   1.000
_cell.angle_alpha   90.00
_cell.angle_beta   90.00
_cell.angle_gamma   90.00
#
_symmetry.space_group_name_H-M   'P 1'
#
loop_
_entity.id
_entity.type
_entity.pdbx_description
1 polymer ?
#
loop_
_entity_poly.entity_id
_entity_poly.type
_entity_poly.pdbx_seq_one_letter_code
_entity_poly.pdbx_strand_id
1 'polypeptide(L)'
;MERTTTDAVIAVVEAPFAVSFRADAPPAATAAVVERLLPARAASVALAARVCAALRSRAEQLPLGSALGAAAAEHTIGMMEAGQGLLRLALYRMRGAPQPELEACLPGLMALFGYFSGLLATPAGLAWACVDAVANSASVQASCVVGTTFSTDPLHPIAEFPVSSAGEPVHLWSGLAAGTRAACVKRLLPTGLPRSLDVLLRWAVARGARLEGLSGLHAMLNPALTHLLGPLLRARLVRWRVQWQLQQQRQQQQQQATASVTGDGSGTGGGSGACGEGPGGWRAREEVGLVLTALKLLRREAARQGEPAPGGIPELLVPEAPWFSLALFVVQLGCADHGLVGLLPELQTCMRLADAGRDVGSGAVGGGGGGAGISNGTGAGAGVGDGTGTGAGGSTAEGGHVPGAADVCVVAQAVAACGAAALPVLAPLLEQAAAYLQREAAQAAEAAARRGAARVAAANAVQSAARHLPADALLAAAPQRALAALGQLLNQLQQEQQPAEQLDDAAISHALASMSVALSVLLLSTDERLVEGCVPGWLWVKERSGTGGRMGLDEIDLAALAGVSGPSHAPQQGPVLALMVSGTAAARFRSLRWEDHRQHRAEVAALARACAQEMFLLEGRAWQVAAGAGGGRGLWPPGLLRVCANPGCGSYGGGGEEEPKLLRCSLCVGVRYCDAACQKQHWPQHKGECRRWAAAAAAAAAGEEGDG
;
A
#
# COMPACT_ATOMS: atom_id res chain seq x y z
N MET A 1 -42.45 -1.48 13.57
CA MET A 1 -41.64 -2.72 13.60
C MET A 1 -40.16 -2.49 13.29
N GLU A 2 -39.79 -1.52 12.45
CA GLU A 2 -38.35 -1.32 12.14
C GLU A 2 -37.57 -0.61 13.26
N ARG A 3 -38.08 0.49 13.84
CA ARG A 3 -37.47 1.15 15.03
C ARG A 3 -37.21 0.16 16.17
N THR A 4 -38.20 -0.70 16.45
CA THR A 4 -38.12 -1.68 17.53
C THR A 4 -36.98 -2.69 17.38
N THR A 5 -36.46 -2.92 16.17
CA THR A 5 -35.35 -3.87 15.98
C THR A 5 -34.00 -3.24 16.30
N THR A 6 -33.74 -2.01 15.84
CA THR A 6 -32.51 -1.28 16.19
C THR A 6 -32.46 -0.98 17.68
N ASP A 7 -33.58 -0.54 18.27
CA ASP A 7 -33.69 -0.28 19.71
C ASP A 7 -33.43 -1.54 20.54
N ALA A 8 -33.92 -2.70 20.08
CA ALA A 8 -33.63 -3.99 20.72
C ALA A 8 -32.14 -4.36 20.62
N VAL A 9 -31.48 -4.12 19.48
CA VAL A 9 -30.04 -4.35 19.34
C VAL A 9 -29.26 -3.44 20.28
N ILE A 10 -29.59 -2.15 20.34
CA ILE A 10 -28.97 -1.18 21.26
C ILE A 10 -29.15 -1.65 22.70
N ALA A 11 -30.39 -1.97 23.12
CA ALA A 11 -30.66 -2.43 24.48
C ALA A 11 -29.87 -3.69 24.87
N VAL A 12 -29.74 -4.67 23.95
CA VAL A 12 -28.95 -5.89 24.18
C VAL A 12 -27.46 -5.57 24.29
N VAL A 13 -26.97 -4.65 23.47
CA VAL A 13 -25.57 -4.24 23.44
C VAL A 13 -25.19 -3.40 24.65
N GLU A 14 -26.09 -2.54 25.12
CA GLU A 14 -25.90 -1.65 26.27
C GLU A 14 -26.09 -2.36 27.61
N ALA A 15 -26.93 -3.39 27.69
CA ALA A 15 -27.21 -4.09 28.94
C ALA A 15 -25.94 -4.54 29.71
N PRO A 16 -24.92 -5.16 29.07
CA PRO A 16 -23.63 -5.45 29.71
C PRO A 16 -22.92 -4.23 30.29
N PHE A 17 -22.93 -3.10 29.58
CA PHE A 17 -22.28 -1.87 30.01
C PHE A 17 -23.06 -1.20 31.15
N ALA A 18 -24.38 -1.18 31.05
CA ALA A 18 -25.25 -0.66 32.11
C ALA A 18 -25.07 -1.44 33.42
N VAL A 19 -24.85 -2.76 33.35
CA VAL A 19 -24.51 -3.59 34.52
C VAL A 19 -23.14 -3.21 35.09
N SER A 20 -22.12 -3.00 34.25
CA SER A 20 -20.79 -2.55 34.69
C SER A 20 -20.79 -1.16 35.33
N PHE A 21 -21.60 -0.22 34.83
CA PHE A 21 -21.60 1.18 35.30
C PHE A 21 -22.52 1.43 36.49
N ARG A 22 -23.59 0.64 36.68
CA ARG A 22 -24.58 0.86 37.75
C ARG A 22 -24.30 0.09 39.03
N ALA A 23 -23.53 -0.98 38.95
CA ALA A 23 -23.18 -1.76 40.11
C ALA A 23 -21.73 -1.42 40.48
N ASP A 24 -21.45 -1.16 41.76
CA ASP A 24 -20.11 -1.33 42.36
C ASP A 24 -19.66 -2.82 42.30
N ALA A 25 -20.14 -3.57 41.31
CA ALA A 25 -19.86 -4.97 41.10
C ALA A 25 -18.41 -5.09 40.62
N PRO A 26 -17.63 -6.01 41.22
CA PRO A 26 -16.28 -6.26 40.75
C PRO A 26 -16.32 -6.70 39.28
N PRO A 27 -15.37 -6.28 38.43
CA PRO A 27 -15.34 -6.60 37.00
C PRO A 27 -15.47 -8.11 36.69
N ALA A 28 -15.04 -8.97 37.61
CA ALA A 28 -15.23 -10.42 37.53
C ALA A 28 -16.71 -10.85 37.55
N ALA A 29 -17.56 -10.19 38.33
CA ALA A 29 -18.99 -10.48 38.39
C ALA A 29 -19.69 -10.07 37.08
N THR A 30 -19.34 -8.91 36.52
CA THR A 30 -19.87 -8.48 35.22
C THR A 30 -19.42 -9.42 34.11
N ALA A 31 -18.15 -9.82 34.09
CA ALA A 31 -17.64 -10.80 33.13
C ALA A 31 -18.43 -12.11 33.20
N ALA A 32 -18.69 -12.63 34.41
CA ALA A 32 -19.47 -13.87 34.61
C ALA A 32 -20.92 -13.76 34.11
N VAL A 33 -21.57 -12.61 34.31
CA VAL A 33 -22.93 -12.36 33.78
C VAL A 33 -22.91 -12.32 32.26
N VAL A 34 -21.94 -11.62 31.66
CA VAL A 34 -21.78 -11.53 30.21
C VAL A 34 -21.49 -12.91 29.59
N GLU A 35 -20.68 -13.74 30.25
CA GLU A 35 -20.39 -15.09 29.78
C GLU A 35 -21.61 -16.01 29.79
N ARG A 36 -22.53 -15.85 30.76
CA ARG A 36 -23.78 -16.63 30.82
C ARG A 36 -24.84 -16.19 29.82
N LEU A 37 -24.89 -14.90 29.49
CA LEU A 37 -25.94 -14.32 28.66
C LEU A 37 -25.69 -14.49 27.16
N LEU A 38 -24.43 -14.63 26.74
CA LEU A 38 -24.07 -14.61 25.33
C LEU A 38 -23.51 -15.97 24.87
N PRO A 39 -23.77 -16.42 23.62
CA PRO A 39 -23.28 -17.70 23.09
C PRO A 39 -21.75 -17.74 23.02
N ALA A 40 -21.11 -18.86 22.71
CA ALA A 40 -19.63 -18.96 22.61
C ALA A 40 -18.98 -17.74 21.90
N ARG A 41 -17.78 -17.32 22.35
CA ARG A 41 -17.10 -16.07 21.90
C ARG A 41 -17.12 -15.93 20.38
N ALA A 42 -16.68 -16.96 19.65
CA ALA A 42 -16.65 -16.96 18.19
C ALA A 42 -18.04 -16.82 17.55
N ALA A 43 -19.06 -17.48 18.10
CA ALA A 43 -20.43 -17.40 17.62
C ALA A 43 -21.01 -15.98 17.82
N SER A 44 -20.70 -15.35 18.95
CA SER A 44 -21.13 -13.98 19.26
C SER A 44 -20.49 -12.96 18.34
N VAL A 45 -19.18 -13.05 18.11
CA VAL A 45 -18.48 -12.16 17.19
C VAL A 45 -18.99 -12.35 15.76
N ALA A 46 -19.24 -13.60 15.34
CA ALA A 46 -19.83 -13.88 14.03
C ALA A 46 -21.27 -13.33 13.89
N LEU A 47 -22.07 -13.38 14.96
CA LEU A 47 -23.41 -12.78 14.98
C LEU A 47 -23.31 -11.24 14.89
N ALA A 48 -22.45 -10.62 15.70
CA ALA A 48 -22.20 -9.18 15.65
C ALA A 48 -21.80 -8.72 14.24
N ALA A 49 -20.91 -9.45 13.57
CA ALA A 49 -20.52 -9.16 12.19
C ALA A 49 -21.71 -9.19 11.21
N ARG A 50 -22.61 -10.18 11.34
CA ARG A 50 -23.81 -10.27 10.50
C ARG A 50 -24.79 -9.13 10.77
N VAL A 51 -25.00 -8.77 12.04
CA VAL A 51 -25.86 -7.64 12.41
C VAL A 51 -25.28 -6.34 11.85
N CYS A 52 -23.98 -6.13 11.98
CA CYS A 52 -23.31 -4.95 11.42
C CYS A 52 -23.41 -4.90 9.88
N ALA A 53 -23.30 -6.04 9.20
CA ALA A 53 -23.54 -6.12 7.75
C ALA A 53 -24.98 -5.71 7.37
N ALA A 54 -25.97 -6.13 8.16
CA ALA A 54 -27.38 -5.74 7.94
C ALA A 54 -27.60 -4.24 8.19
N LEU A 55 -27.02 -3.68 9.26
CA LEU A 55 -27.05 -2.24 9.55
C LEU A 55 -26.45 -1.43 8.39
N ARG A 56 -25.31 -1.88 7.85
CA ARG A 56 -24.69 -1.25 6.69
C ARG A 56 -25.58 -1.29 5.46
N SER A 57 -26.10 -2.45 5.09
CA SER A 57 -27.00 -2.60 3.94
C SER A 57 -28.23 -1.68 4.07
N ARG A 58 -28.77 -1.57 5.29
CA ARG A 58 -29.86 -0.63 5.58
C ARG A 58 -29.45 0.83 5.41
N ALA A 59 -28.27 1.22 5.91
CA ALA A 59 -27.75 2.57 5.76
C ALA A 59 -27.48 2.94 4.29
N GLU A 60 -27.03 1.99 3.47
CA GLU A 60 -26.83 2.17 2.01
C GLU A 60 -28.16 2.39 1.26
N GLN A 61 -29.28 1.87 1.77
CA GLN A 61 -30.62 2.04 1.18
C GLN A 61 -31.29 3.37 1.55
N LEU A 62 -30.74 4.14 2.50
CA LEU A 62 -31.33 5.41 2.90
C LEU A 62 -31.16 6.45 1.77
N PRO A 63 -32.22 7.19 1.40
CA PRO A 63 -32.16 8.14 0.30
C PRO A 63 -31.17 9.26 0.60
N LEU A 64 -30.30 9.53 -0.37
CA LEU A 64 -29.35 10.64 -0.35
C LEU A 64 -30.06 11.94 -0.71
N GLY A 65 -30.58 12.66 0.29
CA GLY A 65 -31.26 13.93 0.04
C GLY A 65 -31.33 14.84 1.26
N SER A 66 -31.23 16.14 1.02
CA SER A 66 -31.32 17.25 1.99
C SER A 66 -32.64 17.36 2.76
N ALA A 67 -33.56 16.41 2.55
CA ALA A 67 -34.86 16.33 3.22
C ALA A 67 -35.00 15.07 4.09
N LEU A 68 -33.89 14.47 4.53
CA LEU A 68 -33.94 13.49 5.62
C LEU A 68 -34.46 14.23 6.87
N GLY A 69 -35.76 14.08 7.15
CA GLY A 69 -36.37 14.64 8.35
C GLY A 69 -35.67 14.14 9.62
N ALA A 70 -35.85 14.86 10.73
CA ALA A 70 -35.22 14.55 12.02
C ALA A 70 -35.30 13.07 12.42
N ALA A 71 -36.41 12.39 12.09
CA ALA A 71 -36.62 10.97 12.36
C ALA A 71 -35.64 10.02 11.66
N ALA A 72 -35.16 10.37 10.45
CA ALA A 72 -34.19 9.57 9.70
C ALA A 72 -32.75 9.80 10.18
N ALA A 73 -32.44 11.02 10.64
CA ALA A 73 -31.19 11.32 11.32
C ALA A 73 -31.09 10.56 12.65
N GLU A 74 -32.15 10.58 13.46
CA GLU A 74 -32.26 9.80 14.71
C GLU A 74 -32.06 8.30 14.47
N HIS A 75 -32.71 7.75 13.44
CA HIS A 75 -32.52 6.34 13.08
C HIS A 75 -31.08 6.01 12.64
N THR A 76 -30.44 6.93 11.92
CA THR A 76 -29.02 6.79 11.51
C THR A 76 -28.10 6.78 12.71
N ILE A 77 -28.30 7.71 13.67
CA ILE A 77 -27.54 7.75 14.93
C ILE A 77 -27.63 6.40 15.65
N GLY A 78 -28.85 5.88 15.84
CA GLY A 78 -29.05 4.59 16.50
C GLY A 78 -28.36 3.41 15.79
N MET A 79 -28.30 3.40 14.45
CA MET A 79 -27.54 2.38 13.72
C MET A 79 -26.03 2.47 13.95
N MET A 80 -25.47 3.68 14.01
CA MET A 80 -24.03 3.89 14.27
C MET A 80 -23.66 3.49 15.70
N GLU A 81 -24.48 3.90 16.67
CA GLU A 81 -24.32 3.54 18.09
C GLU A 81 -24.44 2.03 18.28
N ALA A 82 -25.42 1.37 17.64
CA ALA A 82 -25.54 -0.08 17.65
C ALA A 82 -24.29 -0.76 17.07
N GLY A 83 -23.79 -0.30 15.92
CA GLY A 83 -22.57 -0.82 15.30
C GLY A 83 -21.34 -0.67 16.20
N GLN A 84 -21.16 0.51 16.79
CA GLN A 84 -20.05 0.80 17.71
C GLN A 84 -20.14 -0.03 18.99
N GLY A 85 -21.34 -0.17 19.56
CA GLY A 85 -21.56 -0.97 20.75
C GLY A 85 -21.32 -2.46 20.49
N LEU A 86 -21.74 -2.99 19.33
CA LEU A 86 -21.42 -4.38 18.92
C LEU A 86 -19.92 -4.62 18.87
N LEU A 87 -19.17 -3.64 18.34
CA LEU A 87 -17.71 -3.70 18.29
C LEU A 87 -17.08 -3.71 19.69
N ARG A 88 -17.52 -2.80 20.57
CA ARG A 88 -17.05 -2.74 21.97
C ARG A 88 -17.36 -4.04 22.72
N LEU A 89 -18.57 -4.57 22.55
CA LEU A 89 -18.98 -5.83 23.19
C LEU A 89 -18.13 -7.00 22.70
N ALA A 90 -17.87 -7.09 21.39
CA ALA A 90 -17.01 -8.12 20.83
C ALA A 90 -15.59 -8.05 21.43
N LEU A 91 -14.99 -6.86 21.48
CA LEU A 91 -13.64 -6.66 22.03
C LEU A 91 -13.56 -6.95 23.51
N TYR A 92 -14.54 -6.47 24.29
CA TYR A 92 -14.66 -6.77 25.72
C TYR A 92 -14.62 -8.28 25.96
N ARG A 93 -15.36 -9.02 25.15
CA ARG A 93 -15.48 -10.46 25.31
C ARG A 93 -14.24 -11.25 24.91
N MET A 94 -13.39 -10.67 24.06
CA MET A 94 -12.13 -11.29 23.67
C MET A 94 -11.01 -11.04 24.69
N ARG A 95 -11.23 -10.16 25.67
CA ARG A 95 -10.21 -9.79 26.66
C ARG A 95 -9.86 -10.98 27.54
N GLY A 96 -8.56 -11.25 27.68
CA GLY A 96 -8.06 -12.40 28.44
C GLY A 96 -8.43 -13.77 27.84
N ALA A 97 -8.95 -13.82 26.60
CA ALA A 97 -9.20 -15.08 25.95
C ALA A 97 -7.88 -15.82 25.65
N PRO A 98 -7.82 -17.14 25.84
CA PRO A 98 -6.63 -17.89 25.48
C PRO A 98 -6.38 -17.81 23.97
N GLN A 99 -5.12 -17.89 23.56
CA GLN A 99 -4.69 -17.73 22.16
C GLN A 99 -5.55 -18.54 21.15
N PRO A 100 -5.86 -19.84 21.37
CA PRO A 100 -6.69 -20.61 20.43
C PRO A 100 -8.11 -20.05 20.26
N GLU A 101 -8.70 -19.51 21.32
CA GLU A 101 -10.02 -18.87 21.25
C GLU A 101 -9.95 -17.52 20.55
N LEU A 102 -8.90 -16.73 20.80
CA LEU A 102 -8.62 -15.50 20.05
C LEU A 102 -8.58 -15.82 18.55
N GLU A 103 -7.77 -16.80 18.16
CA GLU A 103 -7.64 -17.22 16.75
C GLU A 103 -8.95 -17.67 16.13
N ALA A 104 -9.79 -18.41 16.87
CA ALA A 104 -11.11 -18.81 16.41
C ALA A 104 -12.07 -17.62 16.18
N CYS A 105 -11.90 -16.53 16.93
CA CYS A 105 -12.77 -15.35 16.86
C CYS A 105 -12.27 -14.31 15.84
N LEU A 106 -10.96 -14.25 15.57
CA LEU A 106 -10.35 -13.25 14.70
C LEU A 106 -11.02 -13.12 13.33
N PRO A 107 -11.39 -14.19 12.60
CA PRO A 107 -12.07 -14.03 11.31
C PRO A 107 -13.43 -13.32 11.40
N GLY A 108 -14.20 -13.60 12.47
CA GLY A 108 -15.45 -12.90 12.72
C GLY A 108 -15.23 -11.45 13.12
N LEU A 109 -14.20 -11.20 13.93
CA LEU A 109 -13.88 -9.87 14.43
C LEU A 109 -13.42 -8.95 13.29
N MET A 110 -12.57 -9.46 12.40
CA MET A 110 -12.14 -8.77 11.19
C MET A 110 -13.34 -8.43 10.28
N ALA A 111 -14.27 -9.37 10.09
CA ALA A 111 -15.50 -9.08 9.35
C ALA A 111 -16.33 -7.97 9.99
N LEU A 112 -16.48 -8.00 11.32
CA LEU A 112 -17.19 -6.96 12.08
C LEU A 112 -16.55 -5.58 11.86
N PHE A 113 -15.22 -5.45 11.97
CA PHE A 113 -14.53 -4.21 11.64
C PHE A 113 -14.79 -3.76 10.21
N GLY A 114 -14.64 -4.66 9.23
CA GLY A 114 -14.86 -4.31 7.83
C GLY A 114 -16.28 -3.80 7.55
N TYR A 115 -17.29 -4.46 8.12
CA TYR A 115 -18.68 -4.01 7.98
C TYR A 115 -18.94 -2.69 8.71
N PHE A 116 -18.35 -2.49 9.89
CA PHE A 116 -18.48 -1.25 10.64
C PHE A 116 -17.79 -0.07 9.93
N SER A 117 -16.58 -0.26 9.40
CA SER A 117 -15.94 0.75 8.55
C SER A 117 -16.78 1.04 7.31
N GLY A 118 -17.41 0.03 6.71
CA GLY A 118 -18.35 0.23 5.61
C GLY A 118 -19.61 1.01 6.02
N LEU A 119 -20.15 0.74 7.21
CA LEU A 119 -21.27 1.48 7.79
C LEU A 119 -20.91 2.96 7.99
N LEU A 120 -19.73 3.25 8.57
CA LEU A 120 -19.22 4.61 8.73
C LEU A 120 -18.97 5.30 7.38
N ALA A 121 -18.53 4.56 6.36
CA ALA A 121 -18.27 5.08 5.02
C ALA A 121 -19.55 5.37 4.21
N THR A 122 -20.73 4.94 4.68
CA THR A 122 -21.99 5.36 4.06
C THR A 122 -22.20 6.87 4.24
N PRO A 123 -22.93 7.55 3.35
CA PRO A 123 -23.19 8.98 3.51
C PRO A 123 -23.90 9.31 4.84
N ALA A 124 -24.77 8.42 5.31
CA ALA A 124 -25.43 8.53 6.60
C ALA A 124 -24.42 8.41 7.76
N GLY A 125 -23.49 7.45 7.68
CA GLY A 125 -22.37 7.31 8.62
C GLY A 125 -21.44 8.52 8.62
N LEU A 126 -21.09 9.06 7.45
CA LEU A 126 -20.25 10.26 7.31
C LEU A 126 -20.93 11.55 7.81
N ALA A 127 -22.26 11.60 7.83
CA ALA A 127 -23.02 12.69 8.42
C ALA A 127 -22.98 12.63 9.96
N TRP A 128 -22.97 11.42 10.53
CA TRP A 128 -22.87 11.18 11.97
C TRP A 128 -21.45 11.30 12.52
N ALA A 129 -20.47 10.77 11.78
CA ALA A 129 -19.13 10.57 12.31
C ALA A 129 -18.42 11.90 12.61
N CYS A 130 -17.70 11.94 13.73
CA CYS A 130 -16.62 12.89 13.93
C CYS A 130 -15.28 12.25 13.51
N VAL A 131 -14.26 13.08 13.27
CA VAL A 131 -12.95 12.58 12.86
C VAL A 131 -12.37 11.61 13.89
N ASP A 132 -12.57 11.88 15.18
CA ASP A 132 -12.12 11.03 16.29
C ASP A 132 -12.82 9.67 16.30
N ALA A 133 -14.10 9.58 15.93
CA ALA A 133 -14.80 8.30 15.87
C ALA A 133 -14.25 7.39 14.77
N VAL A 134 -13.99 7.95 13.58
CA VAL A 134 -13.41 7.22 12.44
C VAL A 134 -12.00 6.74 12.78
N ALA A 135 -11.20 7.65 13.31
CA ALA A 135 -9.87 7.43 13.85
C ALA A 135 -9.82 6.29 14.86
N ASN A 136 -10.66 6.36 15.90
CA ASN A 136 -10.75 5.35 16.93
C ASN A 136 -11.12 3.99 16.35
N SER A 137 -12.07 3.93 15.42
CA SER A 137 -12.43 2.68 14.74
C SER A 137 -11.24 2.04 14.03
N ALA A 138 -10.44 2.82 13.32
CA ALA A 138 -9.29 2.28 12.60
C ALA A 138 -8.11 1.97 13.54
N SER A 139 -7.92 2.75 14.60
CA SER A 139 -6.94 2.48 15.66
C SER A 139 -7.18 1.11 16.29
N VAL A 140 -8.44 0.85 16.65
CA VAL A 140 -8.86 -0.40 17.26
C VAL A 140 -8.70 -1.56 16.27
N GLN A 141 -8.98 -1.35 14.99
CA GLN A 141 -8.73 -2.35 13.94
C GLN A 141 -7.24 -2.67 13.80
N ALA A 142 -6.39 -1.65 13.72
CA ALA A 142 -4.93 -1.81 13.65
C ALA A 142 -4.39 -2.52 14.89
N SER A 143 -4.86 -2.12 16.07
CA SER A 143 -4.50 -2.73 17.35
C SER A 143 -4.91 -4.20 17.43
N CYS A 144 -6.02 -4.60 16.81
CA CYS A 144 -6.39 -6.03 16.70
C CYS A 144 -5.44 -6.81 15.80
N VAL A 145 -4.92 -6.18 14.73
CA VAL A 145 -3.92 -6.81 13.84
C VAL A 145 -2.59 -6.97 14.56
N VAL A 146 -2.19 -5.98 15.37
CA VAL A 146 -0.97 -6.04 16.21
C VAL A 146 -1.20 -6.80 17.52
N GLY A 147 -2.42 -7.19 17.87
CA GLY A 147 -2.73 -7.92 19.10
C GLY A 147 -2.77 -7.09 20.39
N THR A 148 -2.46 -5.79 20.34
CA THR A 148 -2.39 -4.91 21.52
C THR A 148 -3.74 -4.73 22.21
N THR A 149 -4.85 -4.78 21.47
CA THR A 149 -6.21 -4.69 22.04
C THR A 149 -6.52 -5.79 23.04
N PHE A 150 -5.91 -6.97 22.90
CA PHE A 150 -6.20 -8.13 23.74
C PHE A 150 -5.35 -8.17 25.01
N SER A 151 -4.26 -7.40 25.05
CA SER A 151 -3.29 -7.39 26.16
C SER A 151 -3.61 -6.39 27.27
N THR A 152 -4.71 -5.65 27.17
CA THR A 152 -5.06 -4.61 28.15
C THR A 152 -5.66 -5.23 29.42
N ASP A 153 -5.32 -4.69 30.60
CA ASP A 153 -5.78 -5.16 31.92
C ASP A 153 -7.32 -5.17 32.02
N PRO A 154 -7.98 -6.32 32.29
CA PRO A 154 -9.44 -6.46 32.37
C PRO A 154 -10.18 -5.39 33.18
N LEU A 155 -9.50 -4.73 34.13
CA LEU A 155 -10.06 -3.71 35.00
C LEU A 155 -10.17 -2.30 34.37
N HIS A 156 -9.47 -2.02 33.25
CA HIS A 156 -9.49 -0.69 32.63
C HIS A 156 -10.71 -0.48 31.71
N PRO A 157 -11.38 0.69 31.74
CA PRO A 157 -12.56 0.99 30.91
C PRO A 157 -12.25 0.93 29.40
N ILE A 158 -13.16 0.36 28.60
CA ILE A 158 -13.02 0.29 27.13
C ILE A 158 -13.01 1.68 26.48
N ALA A 159 -13.61 2.68 27.12
CA ALA A 159 -13.64 4.05 26.61
C ALA A 159 -12.24 4.70 26.62
N GLU A 160 -11.36 4.21 27.48
CA GLU A 160 -9.99 4.64 27.64
C GLU A 160 -9.12 3.44 27.28
N PHE A 161 -8.98 3.16 25.99
CA PHE A 161 -7.82 2.42 25.53
C PHE A 161 -6.65 3.41 25.54
N PRO A 162 -5.82 3.51 26.59
CA PRO A 162 -4.49 4.01 26.34
C PRO A 162 -3.94 3.04 25.29
N VAL A 163 -3.60 3.56 24.11
CA VAL A 163 -2.72 2.85 23.19
C VAL A 163 -1.40 2.76 23.94
N SER A 164 -1.30 1.80 24.87
CA SER A 164 -0.16 1.67 25.75
C SER A 164 1.01 1.27 24.86
N SER A 165 1.92 2.21 24.66
CA SER A 165 3.09 2.08 23.78
C SER A 165 4.23 1.28 24.42
N ALA A 166 4.01 0.68 25.60
CA ALA A 166 5.08 0.19 26.46
C ALA A 166 5.06 -1.33 26.74
N GLY A 167 4.04 -2.08 26.30
CA GLY A 167 4.05 -3.55 26.35
C GLY A 167 4.54 -4.13 25.03
N GLU A 168 5.32 -5.22 25.08
CA GLU A 168 5.76 -5.94 23.87
C GLU A 168 4.56 -6.17 22.94
N PRO A 169 4.59 -5.63 21.71
CA PRO A 169 3.57 -5.94 20.74
C PRO A 169 3.75 -7.40 20.35
N VAL A 170 2.96 -8.29 20.97
CA VAL A 170 2.80 -9.67 20.50
C VAL A 170 2.39 -9.55 19.04
N HIS A 171 3.28 -9.84 18.08
CA HIS A 171 3.03 -9.72 16.64
C HIS A 171 1.94 -10.72 16.20
N LEU A 172 0.70 -10.50 16.63
CA LEU A 172 -0.36 -11.49 16.63
C LEU A 172 -0.55 -11.98 15.21
N TRP A 173 -0.72 -11.07 14.25
CA TRP A 173 -0.89 -11.40 12.84
C TRP A 173 0.25 -12.25 12.26
N SER A 174 1.50 -11.91 12.55
CA SER A 174 2.68 -12.66 12.08
C SER A 174 2.76 -14.03 12.76
N GLY A 175 2.38 -14.11 14.03
CA GLY A 175 2.32 -15.34 14.82
C GLY A 175 1.13 -16.25 14.52
N LEU A 176 0.07 -15.74 13.86
CA LEU A 176 -1.10 -16.55 13.51
C LEU A 176 -0.75 -17.74 12.62
N ALA A 177 -1.49 -18.83 12.77
CA ALA A 177 -1.48 -19.89 11.77
C ALA A 177 -1.89 -19.34 10.39
N ALA A 178 -1.25 -19.83 9.33
CA ALA A 178 -1.56 -19.42 7.95
C ALA A 178 -3.04 -19.64 7.59
N GLY A 179 -3.66 -20.72 8.10
CA GLY A 179 -5.08 -20.98 7.95
C GLY A 179 -5.98 -19.92 8.59
N THR A 180 -5.61 -19.44 9.78
CA THR A 180 -6.31 -18.36 10.49
C THR A 180 -6.23 -17.05 9.70
N ARG A 181 -5.04 -16.67 9.20
CA ARG A 181 -4.88 -15.50 8.31
C ARG A 181 -5.74 -15.60 7.06
N ALA A 182 -5.74 -16.76 6.40
CA ALA A 182 -6.56 -16.99 5.21
C ALA A 182 -8.07 -16.89 5.51
N ALA A 183 -8.51 -17.40 6.66
CA ALA A 183 -9.90 -17.27 7.12
C ALA A 183 -10.29 -15.80 7.38
N CYS A 184 -9.42 -15.02 8.02
CA CYS A 184 -9.61 -13.57 8.21
C CYS A 184 -9.78 -12.85 6.87
N VAL A 185 -8.86 -13.09 5.92
CA VAL A 185 -8.92 -12.48 4.58
C VAL A 185 -10.22 -12.87 3.86
N LYS A 186 -10.60 -14.15 3.88
CA LYS A 186 -11.83 -14.64 3.26
C LYS A 186 -13.08 -13.96 3.83
N ARG A 187 -13.11 -13.72 5.14
CA ARG A 187 -14.22 -13.05 5.84
C ARG A 187 -14.26 -11.54 5.59
N LEU A 188 -13.12 -10.92 5.30
CA LEU A 188 -13.02 -9.50 4.94
C LEU A 188 -13.37 -9.19 3.49
N LEU A 189 -13.19 -10.13 2.56
CA LEU A 189 -13.50 -9.91 1.14
C LEU A 189 -14.85 -9.22 0.86
N PRO A 190 -16.00 -9.66 1.43
CA PRO A 190 -17.29 -9.05 1.16
C PRO A 190 -17.50 -7.70 1.87
N THR A 191 -16.62 -7.28 2.77
CA THR A 191 -16.85 -6.07 3.59
C THR A 191 -16.45 -4.78 2.88
N GLY A 192 -15.83 -4.83 1.70
CA GLY A 192 -15.44 -3.59 1.02
C GLY A 192 -14.33 -2.80 1.73
N LEU A 193 -13.66 -3.34 2.75
CA LEU A 193 -12.79 -2.60 3.68
C LEU A 193 -11.84 -1.58 3.02
N PRO A 194 -11.06 -1.89 1.95
CA PRO A 194 -10.16 -0.90 1.34
C PRO A 194 -10.89 0.33 0.80
N ARG A 195 -12.06 0.13 0.20
CA ARG A 195 -12.93 1.23 -0.30
C ARG A 195 -13.49 2.03 0.86
N SER A 196 -13.93 1.37 1.93
CA SER A 196 -14.43 2.05 3.13
C SER A 196 -13.35 2.93 3.76
N LEU A 197 -12.13 2.40 3.92
CA LEU A 197 -11.00 3.15 4.46
C LEU A 197 -10.60 4.32 3.55
N ASP A 198 -10.64 4.15 2.24
CA ASP A 198 -10.40 5.24 1.28
C ASP A 198 -11.42 6.37 1.47
N VAL A 199 -12.71 6.04 1.48
CA VAL A 199 -13.80 7.03 1.68
C VAL A 199 -13.63 7.77 3.01
N LEU A 200 -13.39 7.03 4.10
CA LEU A 200 -13.19 7.60 5.43
C LEU A 200 -11.98 8.52 5.49
N LEU A 201 -10.86 8.11 4.89
CA LEU A 201 -9.64 8.91 4.83
C LEU A 201 -9.87 10.20 4.03
N ARG A 202 -10.48 10.11 2.83
CA ARG A 202 -10.80 11.29 2.02
C ARG A 202 -11.72 12.25 2.76
N TRP A 203 -12.76 11.71 3.42
CA TRP A 203 -13.70 12.50 4.21
C TRP A 203 -13.01 13.21 5.38
N ALA A 204 -12.16 12.51 6.13
CA ALA A 204 -11.45 13.09 7.25
C ALA A 204 -10.58 14.26 6.77
N VAL A 205 -9.79 14.02 5.72
CA VAL A 205 -8.91 15.04 5.14
C VAL A 205 -9.68 16.22 4.56
N ALA A 206 -10.86 15.99 3.97
CA ALA A 206 -11.74 17.04 3.47
C ALA A 206 -12.31 17.92 4.61
N ARG A 207 -12.52 17.36 5.80
CA ARG A 207 -12.93 18.10 7.01
C ARG A 207 -11.78 18.79 7.74
N GLY A 208 -10.62 18.91 7.09
CA GLY A 208 -9.48 19.61 7.65
C GLY A 208 -8.75 18.81 8.72
N ALA A 209 -8.97 17.48 8.80
CA ALA A 209 -8.17 16.61 9.64
C ALA A 209 -6.68 16.84 9.32
N ARG A 210 -5.94 17.29 10.33
CA ARG A 210 -4.49 17.49 10.26
C ARG A 210 -3.79 16.30 10.91
N LEU A 211 -2.59 15.95 10.42
CA LEU A 211 -1.78 14.92 11.04
C LEU A 211 -1.34 15.31 12.47
N GLU A 212 -1.08 16.60 12.71
CA GLU A 212 -0.58 17.12 13.99
C GLU A 212 -1.62 17.19 15.13
N GLY A 213 -2.92 17.31 14.78
CA GLY A 213 -3.99 17.53 15.76
C GLY A 213 -4.82 16.28 16.06
N LEU A 214 -4.49 15.16 15.43
CA LEU A 214 -5.30 13.95 15.47
C LEU A 214 -4.39 12.74 15.63
N SER A 215 -4.26 12.29 16.88
CA SER A 215 -3.90 10.90 17.24
C SER A 215 -4.73 9.86 16.46
N GLY A 216 -5.81 10.29 15.80
CA GLY A 216 -6.64 9.46 14.98
C GLY A 216 -6.19 9.12 13.56
N LEU A 217 -5.49 10.01 12.86
CA LEU A 217 -5.11 9.77 11.47
C LEU A 217 -3.97 8.76 11.35
N HIS A 218 -2.99 8.79 12.27
CA HIS A 218 -1.92 7.78 12.31
C HIS A 218 -2.51 6.38 12.53
N ALA A 219 -3.57 6.29 13.34
CA ALA A 219 -4.30 5.06 13.61
C ALA A 219 -4.99 4.50 12.35
N MET A 220 -5.57 5.37 11.51
CA MET A 220 -6.13 4.97 10.20
C MET A 220 -5.08 4.49 9.21
N LEU A 221 -3.86 4.99 9.33
CA LEU A 221 -2.75 4.75 8.44
C LEU A 221 -1.68 3.91 9.13
N ASN A 222 -2.11 3.02 10.03
CA ASN A 222 -1.17 2.22 10.78
C ASN A 222 -0.47 1.22 9.83
N PRO A 223 0.87 1.16 9.82
CA PRO A 223 1.66 0.14 9.14
C PRO A 223 1.08 -1.28 9.24
N ALA A 224 0.52 -1.65 10.40
CA ALA A 224 -0.08 -2.95 10.63
C ALA A 224 -1.25 -3.28 9.68
N LEU A 225 -2.00 -2.28 9.20
CA LEU A 225 -3.07 -2.49 8.24
C LEU A 225 -2.54 -2.95 6.88
N THR A 226 -1.27 -2.68 6.55
CA THR A 226 -0.68 -3.14 5.29
C THR A 226 -0.57 -4.68 5.24
N HIS A 227 -0.33 -5.33 6.39
CA HIS A 227 -0.37 -6.78 6.52
C HIS A 227 -1.73 -7.41 6.24
N LEU A 228 -2.81 -6.61 6.30
CA LEU A 228 -4.17 -7.03 6.00
C LEU A 228 -4.58 -6.68 4.56
N LEU A 229 -4.31 -5.43 4.15
CA LEU A 229 -4.74 -4.87 2.87
C LEU A 229 -4.12 -5.62 1.70
N GLY A 230 -2.83 -5.91 1.79
CA GLY A 230 -2.09 -6.65 0.79
C GLY A 230 -2.70 -8.03 0.43
N PRO A 231 -2.82 -8.94 1.41
CA PRO A 231 -3.50 -10.22 1.23
C PRO A 231 -4.96 -10.09 0.76
N LEU A 232 -5.67 -9.06 1.22
CA LEU A 232 -7.05 -8.81 0.81
C LEU A 232 -7.16 -8.45 -0.68
N LEU A 233 -6.29 -7.56 -1.17
CA LEU A 233 -6.20 -7.20 -2.59
C LEU A 233 -5.84 -8.42 -3.45
N ARG A 234 -4.88 -9.24 -2.98
CA ARG A 234 -4.51 -10.49 -3.67
C ARG A 234 -5.69 -11.45 -3.75
N ALA A 235 -6.40 -11.66 -2.65
CA ALA A 235 -7.55 -12.55 -2.61
C ALA A 235 -8.70 -12.08 -3.52
N ARG A 236 -8.90 -10.75 -3.67
CA ARG A 236 -9.85 -10.20 -4.64
C ARG A 236 -9.46 -10.51 -6.08
N LEU A 237 -8.19 -10.28 -6.43
CA LEU A 237 -7.66 -10.58 -7.76
C LEU A 237 -7.79 -12.07 -8.09
N VAL A 238 -7.43 -12.96 -7.16
CA VAL A 238 -7.57 -14.40 -7.33
C VAL A 238 -9.04 -14.81 -7.50
N ARG A 239 -9.95 -14.26 -6.67
CA ARG A 239 -11.39 -14.52 -6.80
C ARG A 239 -11.91 -14.10 -8.17
N TRP A 240 -11.52 -12.92 -8.63
CA TRP A 240 -11.88 -12.43 -9.96
C TRP A 240 -11.35 -13.37 -11.06
N ARG A 241 -10.08 -13.79 -10.98
CA ARG A 241 -9.48 -14.74 -11.94
C ARG A 241 -10.28 -16.04 -12.03
N VAL A 242 -10.65 -16.60 -10.88
CA VAL A 242 -11.46 -17.84 -10.83
C VAL A 242 -12.84 -17.62 -11.45
N GLN A 243 -13.51 -16.50 -11.13
CA GLN A 243 -14.81 -16.16 -11.72
C GLN A 243 -14.73 -16.00 -13.24
N TRP A 244 -13.69 -15.34 -13.72
CA TRP A 244 -13.43 -15.16 -15.15
C TRP A 244 -13.19 -16.50 -15.86
N GLN A 245 -12.37 -17.39 -15.29
CA GLN A 245 -12.13 -18.73 -15.84
C GLN A 245 -13.43 -19.55 -15.91
N LEU A 246 -14.26 -19.51 -14.87
CA LEU A 246 -15.56 -20.18 -14.87
C LEU A 246 -16.51 -19.61 -15.93
N GLN A 247 -16.49 -18.28 -16.13
CA GLN A 247 -17.29 -17.63 -17.18
C GLN A 247 -16.81 -18.05 -18.57
N GLN A 248 -15.49 -18.11 -18.81
CA GLN A 248 -14.92 -18.60 -20.06
C GLN A 248 -15.30 -20.06 -20.34
N GLN A 249 -15.22 -20.93 -19.33
CA GLN A 249 -15.67 -22.32 -19.45
C GLN A 249 -17.15 -22.44 -19.80
N ARG A 250 -18.01 -21.62 -19.17
CA ARG A 250 -19.44 -21.57 -19.50
C ARG A 250 -19.69 -21.09 -20.93
N GLN A 251 -18.96 -20.07 -21.40
CA GLN A 251 -19.07 -19.59 -22.78
C GLN A 251 -18.62 -20.65 -23.78
N GLN A 252 -17.53 -21.36 -23.52
CA GLN A 252 -17.07 -22.48 -24.36
C GLN A 252 -18.10 -23.63 -24.38
N GLN A 253 -18.68 -23.98 -23.23
CA GLN A 253 -19.76 -24.99 -23.16
C GLN A 253 -21.00 -24.56 -23.92
N GLN A 254 -21.38 -23.28 -23.85
CA GLN A 254 -22.51 -22.74 -24.62
C GLN A 254 -22.24 -22.76 -26.12
N GLN A 255 -21.03 -22.41 -26.56
CA GLN A 255 -20.62 -22.48 -27.97
C GLN A 255 -20.59 -23.92 -28.50
N GLN A 256 -20.14 -24.88 -27.68
CA GLN A 256 -20.17 -26.30 -28.04
C GLN A 256 -21.61 -26.83 -28.12
N ALA A 257 -22.49 -26.38 -27.23
CA ALA A 257 -23.91 -26.74 -27.25
C ALA A 257 -24.68 -26.11 -28.42
N THR A 258 -24.32 -24.90 -28.87
CA THR A 258 -24.96 -24.30 -30.06
C THR A 258 -24.44 -24.92 -31.35
N ALA A 259 -23.14 -25.21 -31.44
CA ALA A 259 -22.54 -25.86 -32.60
C ALA A 259 -23.09 -27.28 -32.83
N SER A 260 -23.46 -28.01 -31.76
CA SER A 260 -24.09 -29.33 -31.89
C SER A 260 -25.55 -29.28 -32.34
N VAL A 261 -26.24 -28.15 -32.15
CA VAL A 261 -27.67 -27.99 -32.50
C VAL A 261 -27.87 -27.46 -33.93
N THR A 262 -26.92 -26.72 -34.50
CA THR A 262 -27.05 -26.16 -35.86
C THR A 262 -26.75 -27.16 -37.00
N GLY A 263 -26.65 -28.45 -36.69
CA GLY A 263 -26.32 -29.49 -37.67
C GLY A 263 -27.42 -29.83 -38.70
N ASP A 264 -28.72 -29.58 -38.43
CA ASP A 264 -29.79 -30.24 -39.21
C ASP A 264 -31.07 -29.43 -39.55
N GLY A 265 -31.12 -28.10 -39.44
CA GLY A 265 -32.38 -27.41 -39.78
C GLY A 265 -32.33 -25.91 -40.03
N SER A 266 -32.72 -25.50 -41.24
CA SER A 266 -32.94 -24.10 -41.62
C SER A 266 -34.13 -23.50 -40.86
N GLY A 267 -33.87 -22.84 -39.73
CA GLY A 267 -34.90 -22.16 -38.93
C GLY A 267 -34.47 -20.76 -38.55
N THR A 268 -34.91 -19.76 -39.30
CA THR A 268 -34.74 -18.34 -39.01
C THR A 268 -35.61 -17.91 -37.83
N GLY A 269 -35.04 -17.83 -36.62
CA GLY A 269 -35.73 -17.33 -35.42
C GLY A 269 -34.86 -16.38 -34.61
N GLY A 270 -35.06 -15.07 -34.79
CA GLY A 270 -34.33 -14.02 -34.06
C GLY A 270 -34.87 -13.82 -32.64
N GLY A 271 -34.20 -14.40 -31.65
CA GLY A 271 -34.46 -14.16 -30.23
C GLY A 271 -33.39 -13.27 -29.62
N SER A 272 -33.72 -12.01 -29.36
CA SER A 272 -32.85 -11.09 -28.60
C SER A 272 -32.83 -11.51 -27.12
N GLY A 273 -31.80 -12.26 -26.72
CA GLY A 273 -31.58 -12.65 -25.33
C GLY A 273 -31.05 -11.47 -24.53
N ALA A 274 -31.78 -11.07 -23.48
CA ALA A 274 -31.35 -10.02 -22.55
C ALA A 274 -30.04 -10.44 -21.84
N CYS A 275 -28.96 -9.73 -22.11
CA CYS A 275 -27.70 -9.86 -21.40
C CYS A 275 -27.87 -9.40 -19.95
N GLY A 276 -27.95 -10.34 -19.01
CA GLY A 276 -27.96 -10.01 -17.58
C GLY A 276 -26.68 -9.29 -17.17
N GLU A 277 -26.81 -8.32 -16.27
CA GLU A 277 -25.69 -7.59 -15.66
C GLU A 277 -24.62 -8.57 -15.16
N GLY A 278 -23.45 -8.52 -15.79
CA GLY A 278 -22.35 -9.39 -15.45
C GLY A 278 -21.84 -9.14 -14.02
N PRO A 279 -21.20 -10.14 -13.39
CA PRO A 279 -20.55 -9.94 -12.10
C PRO A 279 -19.56 -8.78 -12.20
N GLY A 280 -19.72 -7.77 -11.33
CA GLY A 280 -18.92 -6.55 -11.32
C GLY A 280 -17.42 -6.84 -11.47
N GLY A 281 -16.82 -6.32 -12.54
CA GLY A 281 -15.43 -6.60 -12.90
C GLY A 281 -14.44 -6.03 -11.89
N TRP A 282 -13.31 -6.70 -11.69
CA TRP A 282 -12.20 -6.14 -10.91
C TRP A 282 -11.59 -4.98 -11.69
N ARG A 283 -11.48 -3.82 -11.05
CA ARG A 283 -10.87 -2.62 -11.63
C ARG A 283 -9.71 -2.21 -10.73
N ALA A 284 -8.47 -2.30 -11.22
CA ALA A 284 -7.27 -1.98 -10.42
C ALA A 284 -7.39 -0.62 -9.75
N ARG A 285 -7.98 0.33 -10.49
CA ARG A 285 -8.18 1.70 -10.05
C ARG A 285 -9.02 1.85 -8.78
N GLU A 286 -10.06 1.05 -8.62
CA GLU A 286 -10.90 1.09 -7.43
C GLU A 286 -10.14 0.51 -6.23
N GLU A 287 -9.34 -0.52 -6.49
CA GLU A 287 -8.56 -1.23 -5.47
C GLU A 287 -7.33 -0.43 -5.00
N VAL A 288 -6.72 0.39 -5.86
CA VAL A 288 -5.61 1.27 -5.47
C VAL A 288 -6.08 2.61 -4.88
N GLY A 289 -7.39 2.87 -4.79
CA GLY A 289 -7.95 4.15 -4.33
C GLY A 289 -7.37 4.63 -2.99
N LEU A 290 -7.34 3.74 -1.99
CA LEU A 290 -6.74 4.01 -0.67
C LEU A 290 -5.26 4.40 -0.78
N VAL A 291 -4.49 3.70 -1.63
CA VAL A 291 -3.08 3.98 -1.85
C VAL A 291 -2.88 5.37 -2.42
N LEU A 292 -3.69 5.74 -3.43
CA LEU A 292 -3.62 7.05 -4.06
C LEU A 292 -4.01 8.18 -3.11
N THR A 293 -4.99 7.95 -2.22
CA THR A 293 -5.38 8.91 -1.19
C THR A 293 -4.27 9.09 -0.15
N ALA A 294 -3.69 8.00 0.37
CA ALA A 294 -2.58 8.06 1.31
C ALA A 294 -1.34 8.74 0.69
N LEU A 295 -1.03 8.42 -0.57
CA LEU A 295 0.04 9.06 -1.33
C LEU A 295 -0.19 10.57 -1.51
N LYS A 296 -1.41 10.98 -1.87
CA LYS A 296 -1.78 12.40 -1.97
C LYS A 296 -1.61 13.11 -0.65
N LEU A 297 -2.08 12.49 0.44
CA LEU A 297 -1.96 13.04 1.79
C LEU A 297 -0.49 13.23 2.16
N LEU A 298 0.35 12.21 1.94
CA LEU A 298 1.79 12.28 2.22
C LEU A 298 2.45 13.45 1.48
N ARG A 299 2.17 13.60 0.18
CA ARG A 299 2.71 14.71 -0.63
C ARG A 299 2.23 16.07 -0.15
N ARG A 300 0.96 16.18 0.24
CA ARG A 300 0.37 17.42 0.76
C ARG A 300 1.01 17.83 2.07
N GLU A 301 1.18 16.88 2.98
CA GLU A 301 1.74 17.15 4.30
C GLU A 301 3.24 17.44 4.18
N ALA A 302 3.97 16.72 3.33
CA ALA A 302 5.36 17.05 3.01
C ALA A 302 5.53 18.45 2.41
N ALA A 303 4.60 18.91 1.55
CA ALA A 303 4.64 20.25 0.98
C ALA A 303 4.23 21.36 1.97
N ARG A 304 3.53 21.00 3.06
CA ARG A 304 3.16 21.92 4.14
C ARG A 304 4.26 22.07 5.17
N GLN A 305 5.10 21.06 5.32
CA GLN A 305 6.26 21.13 6.19
C GLN A 305 7.14 22.29 5.73
N GLY A 306 7.17 23.33 6.55
CA GLY A 306 8.26 24.29 6.54
C GLY A 306 9.53 23.62 7.08
N GLU A 307 10.61 24.39 7.15
CA GLU A 307 11.78 23.93 7.90
C GLU A 307 11.36 23.66 9.36
N PRO A 308 11.73 22.50 9.92
CA PRO A 308 11.41 22.18 11.30
C PRO A 308 11.94 23.29 12.23
N ALA A 309 11.15 23.66 13.23
CA ALA A 309 11.59 24.67 14.19
C ALA A 309 12.91 24.21 14.85
N PRO A 310 13.97 25.04 14.83
CA PRO A 310 15.25 24.66 15.41
C PRO A 310 15.08 24.39 16.91
N GLY A 311 15.40 23.17 17.35
CA GLY A 311 15.37 22.75 18.75
C GLY A 311 14.16 21.91 19.18
N GLY A 312 13.17 21.67 18.31
CA GLY A 312 12.10 20.71 18.60
C GLY A 312 12.60 19.27 18.67
N ILE A 313 11.91 18.41 19.45
CA ILE A 313 12.09 16.96 19.41
C ILE A 313 11.66 16.49 18.01
N PRO A 314 12.54 15.84 17.23
CA PRO A 314 12.18 15.28 15.94
C PRO A 314 10.99 14.35 16.05
N GLU A 315 10.08 14.46 15.09
CA GLU A 315 8.85 13.69 15.07
C GLU A 315 9.09 12.18 15.17
N LEU A 316 10.15 11.65 14.56
CA LEU A 316 10.53 10.23 14.67
C LEU A 316 10.68 9.74 16.12
N LEU A 317 11.00 10.65 17.03
CA LEU A 317 11.23 10.35 18.44
C LEU A 317 9.96 10.55 19.29
N VAL A 318 8.88 11.08 18.71
CA VAL A 318 7.59 11.26 19.37
C VAL A 318 6.76 9.98 19.20
N PRO A 319 6.08 9.45 20.23
CA PRO A 319 5.33 8.19 20.15
C PRO A 319 4.30 8.11 19.02
N GLU A 320 3.71 9.24 18.64
CA GLU A 320 2.65 9.29 17.63
C GLU A 320 3.21 9.37 16.20
N ALA A 321 4.43 9.91 16.03
CA ALA A 321 5.14 10.19 14.78
C ALA A 321 4.29 10.09 13.49
N PRO A 322 3.29 10.97 13.29
CA PRO A 322 2.25 10.74 12.28
C PRO A 322 2.75 10.77 10.84
N TRP A 323 3.71 11.63 10.48
CA TRP A 323 4.29 11.71 9.13
C TRP A 323 5.21 10.53 8.87
N PHE A 324 6.03 10.16 9.86
CA PHE A 324 6.84 8.95 9.77
C PHE A 324 5.95 7.71 9.56
N SER A 325 4.89 7.58 10.34
CA SER A 325 3.92 6.49 10.23
C SER A 325 3.21 6.49 8.87
N LEU A 326 2.78 7.65 8.37
CA LEU A 326 2.18 7.77 7.03
C LEU A 326 3.17 7.42 5.92
N ALA A 327 4.43 7.87 6.02
CA ALA A 327 5.46 7.54 5.04
C ALA A 327 5.76 6.03 5.03
N LEU A 328 5.91 5.42 6.21
CA LEU A 328 6.04 3.97 6.35
C LEU A 328 4.84 3.23 5.76
N PHE A 329 3.63 3.66 6.08
CA PHE A 329 2.40 3.07 5.56
C PHE A 329 2.36 3.12 4.02
N VAL A 330 2.68 4.27 3.41
CA VAL A 330 2.71 4.42 1.95
C VAL A 330 3.76 3.51 1.32
N VAL A 331 4.97 3.43 1.90
CA VAL A 331 6.02 2.53 1.40
C VAL A 331 5.61 1.07 1.55
N GLN A 332 5.09 0.67 2.70
CA GLN A 332 4.72 -0.73 2.93
C GLN A 332 3.55 -1.14 2.04
N LEU A 333 2.54 -0.28 1.91
CA LEU A 333 1.38 -0.56 1.06
C LEU A 333 1.76 -0.67 -0.41
N GLY A 334 2.69 0.15 -0.90
CA GLY A 334 3.18 0.08 -2.28
C GLY A 334 4.23 -1.00 -2.50
N CYS A 335 5.32 -0.93 -1.74
CA CYS A 335 6.59 -1.60 -2.01
C CYS A 335 6.86 -2.81 -1.11
N ALA A 336 6.11 -3.10 -0.05
CA ALA A 336 6.38 -4.33 0.70
C ALA A 336 5.96 -5.57 -0.11
N ASP A 337 6.60 -6.71 0.09
CA ASP A 337 6.29 -7.96 -0.63
C ASP A 337 4.83 -8.41 -0.47
N HIS A 338 4.20 -8.02 0.64
CA HIS A 338 2.78 -8.26 0.88
C HIS A 338 1.87 -7.15 0.35
N GLY A 339 2.39 -5.98 -0.03
CA GLY A 339 1.65 -4.84 -0.57
C GLY A 339 1.30 -4.94 -2.07
N LEU A 340 1.17 -3.80 -2.75
CA LEU A 340 0.79 -3.72 -4.17
C LEU A 340 1.77 -4.44 -5.10
N VAL A 341 3.07 -4.37 -4.83
CA VAL A 341 4.07 -5.04 -5.66
C VAL A 341 3.87 -6.56 -5.69
N GLY A 342 3.37 -7.14 -4.59
CA GLY A 342 3.00 -8.55 -4.51
C GLY A 342 1.81 -8.95 -5.39
N LEU A 343 1.09 -7.99 -5.99
CA LEU A 343 -0.01 -8.25 -6.93
C LEU A 343 0.47 -8.36 -8.38
N LEU A 344 1.63 -7.80 -8.71
CA LEU A 344 2.09 -7.69 -10.10
C LEU A 344 2.30 -9.05 -10.79
N PRO A 345 2.90 -10.09 -10.16
CA PRO A 345 3.01 -11.41 -10.78
C PRO A 345 1.65 -12.06 -11.09
N GLU A 346 0.66 -11.84 -10.21
CA GLU A 346 -0.70 -12.36 -10.39
C GLU A 346 -1.43 -11.62 -11.51
N LEU A 347 -1.27 -10.29 -11.61
CA LEU A 347 -1.84 -9.49 -12.68
C LEU A 347 -1.25 -9.85 -14.05
N GLN A 348 0.06 -10.07 -14.13
CA GLN A 348 0.72 -10.54 -15.35
C GLN A 348 0.21 -11.92 -15.77
N THR A 349 -0.08 -12.79 -14.81
CA THR A 349 -0.69 -14.09 -15.09
C THR A 349 -2.12 -13.94 -15.61
N CYS A 350 -2.91 -13.02 -15.05
CA CYS A 350 -4.25 -12.71 -15.57
C CYS A 350 -4.22 -12.16 -17.00
N MET A 351 -3.27 -11.27 -17.28
CA MET A 351 -3.07 -10.70 -18.62
C MET A 351 -2.74 -11.79 -19.66
N ARG A 352 -1.79 -12.67 -19.37
CA ARG A 352 -1.43 -13.79 -20.27
C ARG A 352 -2.62 -14.72 -20.55
N LEU A 353 -3.46 -14.98 -19.56
CA LEU A 353 -4.68 -15.78 -19.74
C LEU A 353 -5.72 -15.06 -20.62
N ALA A 354 -5.84 -13.74 -20.47
CA ALA A 354 -6.75 -12.94 -21.29
C ALA A 354 -6.32 -12.89 -22.75
N ASP A 355 -5.02 -12.76 -23.02
CA ASP A 355 -4.47 -12.74 -24.38
C ASP A 355 -4.65 -14.09 -25.09
N ALA A 356 -4.37 -15.20 -24.38
CA ALA A 356 -4.57 -16.55 -24.93
C ALA A 356 -6.03 -16.84 -25.33
N GLY A 357 -7.01 -16.19 -24.70
CA GLY A 357 -8.42 -16.33 -25.05
C GLY A 357 -8.83 -15.63 -26.35
N ARG A 358 -8.07 -14.62 -26.82
CA ARG A 358 -8.40 -13.87 -28.03
C ARG A 358 -8.01 -14.60 -29.31
N ASP A 359 -6.91 -15.35 -29.29
CA ASP A 359 -6.38 -16.01 -30.48
C ASP A 359 -7.27 -17.17 -30.97
N VAL A 360 -8.00 -17.83 -30.05
CA VAL A 360 -8.87 -18.98 -30.39
C VAL A 360 -10.11 -18.55 -31.19
N GLY A 361 -10.58 -17.31 -31.04
CA GLY A 361 -11.81 -16.82 -31.70
C GLY A 361 -11.63 -16.29 -33.12
N SER A 362 -10.41 -15.91 -33.51
CA SER A 362 -10.14 -15.23 -34.79
C SER A 362 -9.82 -16.19 -35.95
N GLY A 363 -9.47 -17.45 -35.65
CA GLY A 363 -8.93 -18.38 -36.65
C GLY A 363 -9.91 -19.06 -37.61
N ALA A 364 -11.23 -18.86 -37.50
CA ALA A 364 -12.22 -19.71 -38.19
C ALA A 364 -12.96 -19.08 -39.39
N VAL A 365 -12.65 -17.84 -39.81
CA VAL A 365 -13.40 -17.16 -40.89
C VAL A 365 -12.64 -17.10 -42.24
N GLY A 366 -11.43 -17.68 -42.33
CA GLY A 366 -10.58 -17.59 -43.54
C GLY A 366 -10.59 -18.84 -44.42
N GLY A 367 -11.71 -19.16 -45.06
CA GLY A 367 -11.81 -20.31 -45.97
C GLY A 367 -12.81 -20.12 -47.11
N GLY A 368 -12.56 -19.15 -48.00
CA GLY A 368 -13.24 -19.10 -49.30
C GLY A 368 -13.34 -17.70 -49.91
N GLY A 369 -12.60 -17.47 -51.00
CA GLY A 369 -12.85 -16.34 -51.90
C GLY A 369 -11.59 -15.66 -52.41
N GLY A 370 -10.98 -16.22 -53.45
CA GLY A 370 -9.92 -15.56 -54.21
C GLY A 370 -10.40 -14.26 -54.88
N GLY A 371 -9.53 -13.27 -54.93
CA GLY A 371 -9.77 -12.00 -55.61
C GLY A 371 -8.55 -11.11 -55.53
N ALA A 372 -7.58 -11.32 -56.43
CA ALA A 372 -6.46 -10.43 -56.62
C ALA A 372 -6.96 -9.07 -57.15
N GLY A 373 -6.81 -8.02 -56.35
CA GLY A 373 -7.10 -6.64 -56.72
C GLY A 373 -6.04 -5.71 -56.17
N ILE A 374 -5.01 -5.45 -56.97
CA ILE A 374 -3.97 -4.46 -56.72
C ILE A 374 -4.58 -3.07 -56.97
N SER A 375 -4.65 -2.21 -55.95
CA SER A 375 -4.85 -0.78 -56.18
C SER A 375 -3.95 0.04 -55.26
N ASN A 376 -2.87 0.53 -55.85
CA ASN A 376 -2.03 1.60 -55.30
C ASN A 376 -2.83 2.91 -55.31
N GLY A 377 -2.96 3.54 -54.15
CA GLY A 377 -3.56 4.86 -53.99
C GLY A 377 -2.75 5.71 -53.02
N THR A 378 -1.69 6.33 -53.51
CA THR A 378 -0.97 7.42 -52.85
C THR A 378 -1.84 8.68 -52.87
N GLY A 379 -2.29 9.13 -51.70
CA GLY A 379 -3.06 10.36 -51.55
C GLY A 379 -2.65 11.11 -50.28
N ALA A 380 -1.64 11.96 -50.40
CA ALA A 380 -1.32 12.97 -49.40
C ALA A 380 -2.41 14.06 -49.44
N GLY A 381 -3.08 14.28 -48.30
CA GLY A 381 -4.10 15.32 -48.15
C GLY A 381 -4.13 15.82 -46.72
N ALA A 382 -3.37 16.88 -46.44
CA ALA A 382 -3.48 17.65 -45.21
C ALA A 382 -4.78 18.45 -45.24
N GLY A 383 -5.76 18.03 -44.43
CA GLY A 383 -7.03 18.72 -44.24
C GLY A 383 -7.28 18.98 -42.75
N VAL A 384 -7.09 20.22 -42.33
CA VAL A 384 -7.55 20.74 -41.03
C VAL A 384 -9.08 20.90 -41.13
N GLY A 385 -9.83 20.04 -40.44
CA GLY A 385 -11.28 20.09 -40.37
C GLY A 385 -11.76 20.18 -38.93
N ASP A 386 -12.30 21.35 -38.56
CA ASP A 386 -13.11 21.55 -37.35
C ASP A 386 -14.39 20.73 -37.48
N GLY A 387 -14.57 19.74 -36.58
CA GLY A 387 -15.69 18.81 -36.58
C GLY A 387 -16.44 18.83 -35.27
N THR A 388 -17.46 19.68 -35.18
CA THR A 388 -18.54 19.62 -34.18
C THR A 388 -19.45 18.42 -34.47
N GLY A 389 -19.03 17.23 -34.05
CA GLY A 389 -19.80 15.99 -34.17
C GLY A 389 -20.65 15.71 -32.92
N THR A 390 -21.95 15.97 -32.98
CA THR A 390 -22.95 15.43 -32.06
C THR A 390 -23.14 13.93 -32.30
N GLY A 391 -22.31 13.11 -31.65
CA GLY A 391 -22.38 11.65 -31.71
C GLY A 391 -23.43 11.06 -30.76
N ALA A 392 -24.45 10.44 -31.34
CA ALA A 392 -25.48 9.66 -30.65
C ALA A 392 -24.87 8.51 -29.83
N GLY A 393 -25.34 8.38 -28.59
CA GLY A 393 -24.92 7.37 -27.63
C GLY A 393 -25.30 5.96 -28.05
N GLY A 394 -24.38 5.28 -28.75
CA GLY A 394 -24.35 3.82 -28.77
C GLY A 394 -23.91 3.34 -27.40
N SER A 395 -24.86 2.92 -26.56
CA SER A 395 -24.60 2.20 -25.32
C SER A 395 -23.89 0.91 -25.66
N THR A 396 -22.55 0.93 -25.62
CA THR A 396 -21.74 -0.28 -25.61
C THR A 396 -22.12 -1.03 -24.35
N ALA A 397 -22.87 -2.12 -24.50
CA ALA A 397 -23.20 -3.03 -23.42
C ALA A 397 -21.94 -3.28 -22.59
N GLU A 398 -22.01 -3.04 -21.28
CA GLU A 398 -20.89 -3.17 -20.33
C GLU A 398 -20.44 -4.64 -20.26
N GLY A 399 -19.65 -5.07 -21.26
CA GLY A 399 -18.90 -6.30 -21.18
C GLY A 399 -17.94 -6.21 -20.02
N GLY A 400 -17.93 -7.22 -19.14
CA GLY A 400 -17.08 -7.26 -17.96
C GLY A 400 -15.62 -6.95 -18.30
N HIS A 401 -15.07 -5.90 -17.68
CA HIS A 401 -13.67 -5.48 -17.87
C HIS A 401 -12.73 -6.60 -17.43
N VAL A 402 -11.87 -7.04 -18.35
CA VAL A 402 -10.79 -7.98 -18.05
C VAL A 402 -9.54 -7.15 -17.70
N PRO A 403 -8.86 -7.40 -16.56
CA PRO A 403 -7.60 -6.77 -16.20
C PRO A 403 -6.64 -6.87 -17.38
N GLY A 404 -6.32 -5.71 -17.94
CA GLY A 404 -5.44 -5.60 -19.10
C GLY A 404 -4.05 -5.12 -18.72
N ALA A 405 -3.21 -4.91 -19.73
CA ALA A 405 -1.91 -4.25 -19.57
C ALA A 405 -2.02 -2.91 -18.84
N ALA A 406 -3.11 -2.16 -19.05
CA ALA A 406 -3.39 -0.91 -18.35
C ALA A 406 -3.49 -1.09 -16.82
N ASP A 407 -4.09 -2.18 -16.33
CA ASP A 407 -4.21 -2.45 -14.90
C ASP A 407 -2.86 -2.81 -14.25
N VAL A 408 -2.04 -3.62 -14.94
CA VAL A 408 -0.65 -3.90 -14.55
C VAL A 408 0.14 -2.59 -14.44
N CYS A 409 0.04 -1.74 -15.46
CA CYS A 409 0.72 -0.45 -15.49
C CYS A 409 0.23 0.51 -14.40
N VAL A 410 -1.08 0.52 -14.08
CA VAL A 410 -1.64 1.33 -12.97
C VAL A 410 -1.04 0.90 -11.63
N VAL A 411 -1.01 -0.41 -11.34
CA VAL A 411 -0.44 -0.91 -10.08
C VAL A 411 1.07 -0.65 -10.04
N ALA A 412 1.79 -0.90 -11.12
CA ALA A 412 3.21 -0.62 -11.25
C ALA A 412 3.54 0.86 -11.01
N GLN A 413 2.77 1.78 -11.61
CA GLN A 413 2.93 3.21 -11.37
C GLN A 413 2.59 3.59 -9.92
N ALA A 414 1.60 2.96 -9.30
CA ALA A 414 1.28 3.19 -7.89
C ALA A 414 2.45 2.75 -6.97
N VAL A 415 3.06 1.59 -7.20
CA VAL A 415 4.25 1.12 -6.47
C VAL A 415 5.39 2.13 -6.59
N ALA A 416 5.73 2.53 -7.83
CA ALA A 416 6.80 3.50 -8.06
C ALA A 416 6.50 4.85 -7.37
N ALA A 417 5.24 5.31 -7.44
CA ALA A 417 4.82 6.56 -6.84
C ALA A 417 4.86 6.55 -5.30
N CYS A 418 4.58 5.40 -4.67
CA CYS A 418 4.69 5.23 -3.22
C CYS A 418 6.13 5.44 -2.74
N GLY A 419 7.10 4.70 -3.28
CA GLY A 419 8.49 4.86 -2.84
C GLY A 419 9.06 6.23 -3.21
N ALA A 420 8.75 6.76 -4.39
CA ALA A 420 9.28 8.04 -4.85
C ALA A 420 8.77 9.23 -4.01
N ALA A 421 7.57 9.12 -3.43
CA ALA A 421 7.02 10.15 -2.56
C ALA A 421 7.46 10.00 -1.10
N ALA A 422 7.66 8.78 -0.62
CA ALA A 422 7.95 8.55 0.78
C ALA A 422 9.43 8.68 1.16
N LEU A 423 10.36 8.28 0.28
CA LEU A 423 11.79 8.41 0.55
C LEU A 423 12.23 9.87 0.81
N PRO A 424 11.78 10.88 0.04
CA PRO A 424 12.11 12.28 0.33
C PRO A 424 11.52 12.81 1.65
N VAL A 425 10.52 12.14 2.22
CA VAL A 425 9.95 12.48 3.53
C VAL A 425 10.69 11.76 4.65
N LEU A 426 11.04 10.48 4.45
CA LEU A 426 11.78 9.70 5.45
C LEU A 426 13.19 10.25 5.68
N ALA A 427 13.90 10.66 4.62
CA ALA A 427 15.26 11.17 4.72
C ALA A 427 15.42 12.35 5.72
N PRO A 428 14.69 13.48 5.59
CA PRO A 428 14.82 14.59 6.53
C PRO A 428 14.37 14.22 7.95
N LEU A 429 13.38 13.35 8.13
CA LEU A 429 12.95 12.89 9.46
C LEU A 429 14.05 12.09 10.17
N LEU A 430 14.73 11.21 9.42
CA LEU A 430 15.87 10.43 9.92
C LEU A 430 17.08 11.31 10.21
N GLU A 431 17.40 12.27 9.33
CA GLU A 431 18.48 13.24 9.53
C GLU A 431 18.25 14.09 10.79
N GLN A 432 17.02 14.58 10.99
CA GLN A 432 16.65 15.33 12.19
C GLN A 432 16.79 14.49 13.45
N ALA A 433 16.33 13.24 13.41
CA ALA A 433 16.47 12.30 14.52
C ALA A 433 17.94 12.03 14.87
N ALA A 434 18.78 11.80 13.86
CA ALA A 434 20.22 11.58 14.04
C ALA A 434 20.88 12.81 14.67
N ALA A 435 20.60 14.01 14.14
CA ALA A 435 21.16 15.26 14.66
C ALA A 435 20.68 15.57 16.09
N TYR A 436 19.43 15.26 16.43
CA TYR A 436 18.93 15.42 17.80
C TYR A 436 19.62 14.48 18.77
N LEU A 437 19.74 13.19 18.44
CA LEU A 437 20.42 12.22 19.31
C LEU A 437 21.91 12.57 19.53
N GLN A 438 22.60 13.10 18.52
CA GLN A 438 23.97 13.62 18.69
C GLN A 438 24.06 14.72 19.75
N ARG A 439 23.05 15.60 19.83
CA ARG A 439 23.01 16.69 20.81
C ARG A 439 22.63 16.20 22.21
N GLU A 440 21.70 15.25 22.28
CA GLU A 440 21.09 14.77 23.52
C GLU A 440 21.76 13.51 24.11
N ALA A 441 22.90 13.08 23.58
CA ALA A 441 23.62 11.88 24.02
C ALA A 441 23.91 11.84 25.54
N ALA A 442 23.85 12.98 26.24
CA ALA A 442 23.97 13.06 27.71
C ALA A 442 22.68 12.71 28.48
N GLN A 443 21.50 12.73 27.85
CA GLN A 443 20.18 12.53 28.48
C GLN A 443 19.38 11.34 27.89
N ALA A 444 19.96 10.61 26.92
CA ALA A 444 19.22 9.79 25.94
C ALA A 444 18.89 8.33 26.32
N ALA A 445 19.42 7.78 27.42
CA ALA A 445 19.35 6.35 27.71
C ALA A 445 17.91 5.80 27.80
N GLU A 446 16.99 6.50 28.49
CA GLU A 446 15.62 6.00 28.69
C GLU A 446 14.77 6.08 27.43
N ALA A 447 14.98 7.10 26.59
CA ALA A 447 14.26 7.17 25.33
C ALA A 447 14.81 6.14 24.31
N ALA A 448 16.06 5.66 24.42
CA ALA A 448 16.73 4.82 23.41
C ALA A 448 16.06 3.45 23.17
N ALA A 449 15.46 2.86 24.21
CA ALA A 449 14.81 1.55 24.16
C ALA A 449 13.51 1.55 23.33
N ARG A 450 12.64 2.56 23.48
CA ARG A 450 11.35 2.66 22.75
C ARG A 450 11.52 2.92 21.24
N ARG A 451 12.76 3.11 20.79
CA ARG A 451 13.11 3.62 19.45
C ARG A 451 13.66 2.53 18.52
N GLY A 452 13.84 1.29 18.98
CA GLY A 452 14.30 0.15 18.16
C GLY A 452 13.36 -0.18 16.99
N ALA A 453 12.06 -0.30 17.27
CA ALA A 453 11.05 -0.66 16.27
C ALA A 453 10.94 0.35 15.12
N ALA A 454 10.99 1.66 15.43
CA ALA A 454 10.95 2.71 14.41
C ALA A 454 12.14 2.63 13.44
N ARG A 455 13.35 2.33 13.94
CA ARG A 455 14.55 2.18 13.11
C ARG A 455 14.47 0.96 12.21
N VAL A 456 14.02 -0.18 12.74
CA VAL A 456 13.76 -1.40 11.95
C VAL A 456 12.73 -1.11 10.85
N ALA A 457 11.63 -0.42 11.20
CA ALA A 457 10.60 -0.08 10.23
C ALA A 457 11.12 0.86 9.13
N ALA A 458 11.93 1.87 9.48
CA ALA A 458 12.58 2.77 8.51
C ALA A 458 13.56 2.01 7.59
N ALA A 459 14.42 1.16 8.16
CA ALA A 459 15.37 0.36 7.39
C ALA A 459 14.63 -0.59 6.42
N ASN A 460 13.58 -1.25 6.89
CA ASN A 460 12.73 -2.12 6.05
C ASN A 460 12.00 -1.33 4.95
N ALA A 461 11.57 -0.10 5.23
CA ALA A 461 10.95 0.76 4.22
C ALA A 461 11.94 1.16 3.14
N VAL A 462 13.15 1.60 3.50
CA VAL A 462 14.21 1.94 2.52
C VAL A 462 14.60 0.71 1.71
N GLN A 463 14.76 -0.46 2.35
CA GLN A 463 15.04 -1.72 1.67
C GLN A 463 13.93 -2.10 0.69
N SER A 464 12.66 -2.01 1.10
CA SER A 464 11.52 -2.31 0.24
C SER A 464 11.50 -1.36 -0.97
N ALA A 465 11.76 -0.07 -0.76
CA ALA A 465 11.85 0.88 -1.86
C ALA A 465 13.03 0.55 -2.80
N ALA A 466 14.22 0.29 -2.27
CA ALA A 466 15.40 -0.09 -3.04
C ALA A 466 15.19 -1.38 -3.85
N ARG A 467 14.42 -2.34 -3.31
CA ARG A 467 14.12 -3.60 -3.99
C ARG A 467 13.22 -3.39 -5.21
N HIS A 468 12.19 -2.57 -5.07
CA HIS A 468 11.06 -2.56 -6.00
C HIS A 468 10.96 -1.32 -6.89
N LEU A 469 11.61 -0.20 -6.56
CA LEU A 469 11.55 0.99 -7.41
C LEU A 469 12.46 0.87 -8.65
N PRO A 470 12.06 1.50 -9.77
CA PRO A 470 12.94 1.65 -10.92
C PRO A 470 14.10 2.60 -10.58
N ALA A 471 15.25 2.42 -11.24
CA ALA A 471 16.45 3.21 -10.96
C ALA A 471 16.23 4.72 -11.06
N ASP A 472 15.45 5.20 -12.05
CA ASP A 472 15.20 6.63 -12.22
C ASP A 472 14.39 7.22 -11.04
N ALA A 473 13.46 6.44 -10.47
CA ALA A 473 12.71 6.85 -9.29
C ALA A 473 13.60 6.85 -8.04
N LEU A 474 14.52 5.89 -7.92
CA LEU A 474 15.50 5.86 -6.82
C LEU A 474 16.47 7.04 -6.91
N LEU A 475 17.01 7.35 -8.10
CA LEU A 475 17.86 8.52 -8.31
C LEU A 475 17.15 9.82 -7.92
N ALA A 476 15.89 9.98 -8.32
CA ALA A 476 15.09 11.14 -7.94
C ALA A 476 14.78 11.20 -6.43
N ALA A 477 14.59 10.05 -5.80
CA ALA A 477 14.27 9.94 -4.39
C ALA A 477 15.47 10.07 -3.43
N ALA A 478 16.70 9.97 -3.96
CA ALA A 478 17.95 10.07 -3.20
C ALA A 478 18.00 9.19 -1.91
N PRO A 479 17.77 7.87 -2.00
CA PRO A 479 17.70 6.97 -0.83
C PRO A 479 18.97 6.97 0.03
N GLN A 480 20.12 7.35 -0.53
CA GLN A 480 21.39 7.43 0.18
C GLN A 480 21.37 8.39 1.37
N ARG A 481 20.55 9.44 1.32
CA ARG A 481 20.36 10.36 2.47
C ARG A 481 19.73 9.64 3.66
N ALA A 482 18.66 8.91 3.41
CA ALA A 482 17.99 8.11 4.44
C ALA A 482 18.91 7.01 4.99
N LEU A 483 19.70 6.35 4.13
CA LEU A 483 20.66 5.33 4.57
C LEU A 483 21.80 5.90 5.42
N ALA A 484 22.37 7.04 5.04
CA ALA A 484 23.41 7.71 5.83
C ALA A 484 22.89 8.12 7.21
N ALA A 485 21.68 8.70 7.27
CA ALA A 485 21.03 9.04 8.54
C ALA A 485 20.73 7.80 9.40
N LEU A 486 20.29 6.69 8.79
CA LEU A 486 20.12 5.41 9.50
C LEU A 486 21.46 4.88 10.03
N GLY A 487 22.55 4.96 9.26
CA GLY A 487 23.88 4.59 9.72
C GLY A 487 24.32 5.37 10.95
N GLN A 488 24.08 6.68 10.98
CA GLN A 488 24.35 7.52 12.15
C GLN A 488 23.56 7.07 13.38
N LEU A 489 22.26 6.81 13.21
CA LEU A 489 21.39 6.32 14.28
C LEU A 489 21.84 4.95 14.81
N LEU A 490 22.22 4.02 13.92
CA LEU A 490 22.64 2.67 14.29
C LEU A 490 24.03 2.65 14.95
N ASN A 491 24.96 3.47 14.45
CA ASN A 491 26.30 3.59 15.02
C ASN A 491 26.25 4.18 16.45
N GLN A 492 25.39 5.17 16.69
CA GLN A 492 25.20 5.73 18.05
C GLN A 492 24.75 4.68 19.04
N LEU A 493 23.80 3.83 18.66
CA LEU A 493 23.30 2.78 19.55
C LEU A 493 24.34 1.72 19.83
N GLN A 494 25.14 1.37 18.82
CA GLN A 494 26.25 0.45 19.01
C GLN A 494 27.27 1.01 20.02
N GLN A 495 27.47 2.34 20.04
CA GLN A 495 28.31 3.01 21.03
C GLN A 495 27.65 3.10 22.42
N GLU A 496 26.33 3.22 22.50
CA GLU A 496 25.56 3.29 23.75
C GLU A 496 25.34 1.93 24.41
N GLN A 497 25.34 0.82 23.66
CA GLN A 497 25.16 -0.53 24.20
C GLN A 497 26.31 -0.90 25.14
N GLN A 498 26.11 -0.68 26.43
CA GLN A 498 27.00 -1.18 27.48
C GLN A 498 26.88 -2.71 27.63
N PRO A 499 27.96 -3.41 28.01
CA PRO A 499 28.03 -4.87 28.05
C PRO A 499 27.24 -5.55 29.18
N ALA A 500 26.25 -4.88 29.79
CA ALA A 500 25.52 -5.40 30.93
C ALA A 500 24.27 -6.20 30.50
N GLU A 501 24.38 -7.53 30.53
CA GLU A 501 23.40 -8.66 30.66
C GLU A 501 21.90 -8.56 30.27
N GLN A 502 21.36 -7.41 29.86
CA GLN A 502 20.00 -7.24 29.34
C GLN A 502 20.03 -7.16 27.82
N LEU A 503 20.52 -8.23 27.20
CA LEU A 503 20.52 -8.46 25.76
C LEU A 503 19.33 -9.36 25.43
N ASP A 504 18.32 -8.84 24.74
CA ASP A 504 17.59 -9.63 23.74
C ASP A 504 16.98 -8.69 22.68
N ASP A 505 16.01 -7.84 23.02
CA ASP A 505 15.21 -7.13 21.99
C ASP A 505 15.91 -5.98 21.25
N ALA A 506 16.67 -5.14 21.96
CA ALA A 506 17.34 -4.00 21.35
C ALA A 506 18.47 -4.44 20.41
N ALA A 507 19.17 -5.52 20.77
CA ALA A 507 20.21 -6.12 19.95
C ALA A 507 19.62 -6.80 18.71
N ILE A 508 18.50 -7.55 18.87
CA ILE A 508 17.76 -8.12 17.74
C ILE A 508 17.30 -7.01 16.79
N SER A 509 16.72 -5.93 17.32
CA SER A 509 16.26 -4.79 16.51
C SER A 509 17.42 -4.11 15.77
N HIS A 510 18.57 -3.93 16.44
CA HIS A 510 19.77 -3.38 15.81
C HIS A 510 20.28 -4.28 14.68
N ALA A 511 20.40 -5.59 14.93
CA ALA A 511 20.86 -6.56 13.93
C ALA A 511 19.92 -6.61 12.71
N LEU A 512 18.60 -6.60 12.93
CA LEU A 512 17.60 -6.58 11.86
C LEU A 512 17.70 -5.29 11.04
N ALA A 513 17.81 -4.12 11.70
CA ALA A 513 17.95 -2.85 10.99
C ALA A 513 19.26 -2.79 10.18
N SER A 514 20.37 -3.21 10.77
CA SER A 514 21.70 -3.27 10.12
C SER A 514 21.68 -4.19 8.90
N MET A 515 21.05 -5.37 9.01
CA MET A 515 20.86 -6.28 7.88
C MET A 515 20.03 -5.63 6.77
N SER A 516 18.91 -4.97 7.08
CA SER A 516 18.08 -4.29 6.07
C SER A 516 18.81 -3.14 5.38
N VAL A 517 19.66 -2.40 6.10
CA VAL A 517 20.55 -1.38 5.51
C VAL A 517 21.56 -2.03 4.58
N ALA A 518 22.25 -3.10 4.99
CA ALA A 518 23.21 -3.81 4.16
C ALA A 518 22.57 -4.33 2.84
N LEU A 519 21.38 -4.92 2.94
CA LEU A 519 20.61 -5.38 1.78
C LEU A 519 20.18 -4.23 0.87
N SER A 520 19.88 -3.05 1.44
CA SER A 520 19.58 -1.84 0.67
C SER A 520 20.80 -1.36 -0.13
N VAL A 521 21.98 -1.32 0.50
CA VAL A 521 23.24 -0.97 -0.18
C VAL A 521 23.52 -1.93 -1.33
N LEU A 522 23.41 -3.24 -1.07
CA LEU A 522 23.58 -4.27 -2.11
C LEU A 522 22.63 -4.05 -3.29
N LEU A 523 21.34 -3.82 -3.03
CA LEU A 523 20.32 -3.59 -4.06
C LEU A 523 20.58 -2.32 -4.88
N LEU A 524 20.97 -1.22 -4.24
CA LEU A 524 21.34 0.02 -4.91
C LEU A 524 22.63 -0.15 -5.74
N SER A 525 23.50 -1.09 -5.38
CA SER A 525 24.69 -1.38 -6.16
C SER A 525 24.44 -2.25 -7.40
N THR A 526 23.21 -2.72 -7.69
CA THR A 526 22.96 -3.64 -8.83
C THR A 526 22.81 -2.97 -10.21
N ASP A 527 22.75 -1.63 -10.25
CA ASP A 527 22.66 -0.79 -11.46
C ASP A 527 23.78 0.26 -11.44
N GLU A 528 24.54 0.39 -12.53
CA GLU A 528 25.67 1.31 -12.62
C GLU A 528 25.28 2.77 -12.35
N ARG A 529 24.09 3.18 -12.78
CA ARG A 529 23.59 4.55 -12.56
C ARG A 529 23.34 4.82 -11.09
N LEU A 530 22.86 3.80 -10.35
CA LEU A 530 22.64 3.89 -8.91
C LEU A 530 23.95 3.83 -8.13
N VAL A 531 24.93 3.05 -8.58
CA VAL A 531 26.29 3.08 -8.01
C VAL A 531 26.87 4.49 -8.13
N GLU A 532 26.74 5.12 -9.30
CA GLU A 532 27.26 6.47 -9.53
C GLU A 532 26.47 7.56 -8.78
N GLY A 533 25.14 7.50 -8.82
CA GLY A 533 24.27 8.58 -8.33
C GLY A 533 23.82 8.45 -6.88
N CYS A 534 23.83 7.24 -6.29
CA CYS A 534 23.33 7.00 -4.94
C CYS A 534 24.42 6.49 -3.99
N VAL A 535 25.19 5.47 -4.39
CA VAL A 535 26.08 4.74 -3.47
C VAL A 535 27.54 4.67 -3.95
N PRO A 536 28.17 5.81 -4.30
CA PRO A 536 29.51 5.81 -4.90
C PRO A 536 30.55 5.31 -3.90
N GLY A 537 31.10 4.12 -4.17
CA GLY A 537 32.09 3.50 -3.32
C GLY A 537 31.54 2.89 -2.02
N TRP A 538 30.23 2.68 -1.89
CA TRP A 538 29.72 2.06 -0.65
C TRP A 538 29.97 0.57 -0.60
N LEU A 539 29.98 -0.10 -1.75
CA LEU A 539 30.19 -1.54 -1.87
C LEU A 539 31.58 -1.81 -2.41
N TRP A 540 32.29 -2.76 -1.79
CA TRP A 540 33.55 -3.30 -2.33
C TRP A 540 33.64 -4.81 -2.14
N VAL A 541 34.75 -5.39 -2.57
CA VAL A 541 35.01 -6.83 -2.52
C VAL A 541 36.18 -7.09 -1.59
N LYS A 542 35.99 -8.01 -0.66
CA LYS A 542 37.07 -8.56 0.17
C LYS A 542 37.24 -10.04 -0.17
N GLU A 543 38.48 -10.48 -0.23
CA GLU A 543 38.79 -11.89 -0.42
C GLU A 543 38.49 -12.67 0.86
N ARG A 544 37.77 -13.78 0.73
CA ARG A 544 37.48 -14.67 1.85
C ARG A 544 38.72 -15.50 2.21
N SER A 545 39.25 -15.31 3.41
CA SER A 545 40.27 -16.16 4.02
C SER A 545 39.66 -17.48 4.51
N GLY A 546 39.37 -18.42 3.60
CA GLY A 546 38.89 -19.76 3.95
C GLY A 546 38.28 -20.55 2.78
N THR A 547 38.35 -21.88 2.83
CA THR A 547 38.02 -22.78 1.71
C THR A 547 36.56 -23.24 1.62
N GLY A 548 35.66 -22.83 2.50
CA GLY A 548 34.29 -23.37 2.50
C GLY A 548 33.22 -22.36 2.90
N GLY A 549 32.42 -21.91 1.95
CA GLY A 549 31.19 -21.17 2.23
C GLY A 549 30.60 -20.45 1.02
N ARG A 550 29.27 -20.39 0.98
CA ARG A 550 28.45 -19.58 0.04
C ARG A 550 28.81 -18.09 0.17
N MET A 551 28.59 -17.30 -0.89
CA MET A 551 28.79 -15.85 -0.88
C MET A 551 28.07 -15.23 0.33
N GLY A 552 28.79 -14.44 1.11
CA GLY A 552 28.29 -13.84 2.34
C GLY A 552 28.46 -12.32 2.32
N LEU A 553 27.58 -11.63 3.01
CA LEU A 553 27.75 -10.22 3.33
C LEU A 553 28.65 -10.13 4.57
N ASP A 554 29.70 -9.32 4.50
CA ASP A 554 30.44 -8.91 5.69
C ASP A 554 29.54 -8.05 6.58
N GLU A 555 29.93 -7.87 7.84
CA GLU A 555 29.22 -6.93 8.71
C GLU A 555 29.28 -5.53 8.09
N ILE A 556 28.16 -4.81 8.11
CA ILE A 556 28.12 -3.44 7.62
C ILE A 556 28.98 -2.54 8.51
N ASP A 557 29.88 -1.78 7.91
CA ASP A 557 30.67 -0.80 8.65
C ASP A 557 29.79 0.43 8.94
N LEU A 558 29.12 0.39 10.09
CA LEU A 558 28.23 1.45 10.55
C LEU A 558 28.97 2.77 10.80
N ALA A 559 30.27 2.72 11.14
CA ALA A 559 31.08 3.93 11.31
C ALA A 559 31.37 4.58 9.95
N ALA A 560 31.76 3.78 8.95
CA ALA A 560 31.94 4.26 7.58
C ALA A 560 30.65 4.85 7.01
N LEU A 561 29.50 4.18 7.21
CA LEU A 561 28.20 4.67 6.78
C LEU A 561 27.78 5.96 7.51
N ALA A 562 27.99 6.03 8.83
CA ALA A 562 27.69 7.23 9.62
C ALA A 562 28.53 8.44 9.18
N GLY A 563 29.76 8.20 8.70
CA GLY A 563 30.65 9.20 8.13
C GLY A 563 30.27 9.68 6.72
N VAL A 564 29.34 9.00 6.04
CA VAL A 564 28.86 9.44 4.72
C VAL A 564 28.07 10.73 4.87
N SER A 565 28.58 11.80 4.27
CA SER A 565 27.96 13.12 4.32
C SER A 565 28.35 13.95 3.09
N GLY A 566 27.71 15.12 2.93
CA GLY A 566 28.00 16.05 1.84
C GLY A 566 27.34 15.67 0.51
N PRO A 567 27.55 16.47 -0.55
CA PRO A 567 26.82 16.34 -1.81
C PRO A 567 27.14 15.03 -2.56
N SER A 568 28.36 14.52 -2.45
CA SER A 568 28.78 13.30 -3.12
C SER A 568 28.30 12.03 -2.43
N HIS A 569 27.98 12.09 -1.14
CA HIS A 569 27.71 10.91 -0.30
C HIS A 569 28.76 9.80 -0.48
N ALA A 570 30.02 10.15 -0.77
CA ALA A 570 31.10 9.17 -0.86
C ALA A 570 31.65 8.88 0.55
N PRO A 571 31.95 7.61 0.90
CA PRO A 571 32.59 7.29 2.17
C PRO A 571 33.99 7.92 2.26
N GLN A 572 34.43 8.24 3.47
CA GLN A 572 35.76 8.83 3.71
C GLN A 572 36.79 7.81 4.22
N GLN A 573 36.35 6.70 4.81
CA GLN A 573 37.21 5.77 5.58
C GLN A 573 37.19 4.34 5.02
N GLY A 574 36.72 4.14 3.78
CA GLY A 574 36.63 2.82 3.13
C GLY A 574 35.18 2.45 2.76
N PRO A 575 34.97 1.24 2.22
CA PRO A 575 33.64 0.79 1.82
C PRO A 575 32.73 0.58 3.03
N VAL A 576 31.45 0.91 2.86
CA VAL A 576 30.38 0.66 3.85
C VAL A 576 30.08 -0.83 3.97
N LEU A 577 30.12 -1.56 2.86
CA LEU A 577 29.80 -2.98 2.79
C LEU A 577 30.85 -3.71 1.95
N ALA A 578 31.35 -4.83 2.46
CA ALA A 578 32.23 -5.71 1.71
C ALA A 578 31.52 -7.02 1.33
N LEU A 579 31.64 -7.41 0.06
CA LEU A 579 31.25 -8.72 -0.41
C LEU A 579 32.40 -9.70 -0.22
N MET A 580 32.12 -10.78 0.51
CA MET A 580 33.09 -11.85 0.71
C MET A 580 33.00 -12.83 -0.47
N VAL A 581 33.97 -12.74 -1.37
CA VAL A 581 34.03 -13.56 -2.59
C VAL A 581 35.23 -14.50 -2.53
N SER A 582 35.06 -15.70 -3.07
CA SER A 582 36.13 -16.72 -3.19
C SER A 582 36.53 -16.95 -4.64
N GLY A 583 37.73 -17.50 -4.84
CA GLY A 583 38.18 -17.99 -6.15
C GLY A 583 38.50 -16.91 -7.18
N THR A 584 38.17 -17.19 -8.44
CA THR A 584 38.56 -16.37 -9.60
C THR A 584 37.92 -14.98 -9.62
N ALA A 585 36.71 -14.85 -9.07
CA ALA A 585 36.04 -13.56 -8.94
C ALA A 585 36.83 -12.64 -7.98
N ALA A 586 37.30 -13.16 -6.85
CA ALA A 586 38.13 -12.39 -5.90
C ALA A 586 39.48 -11.98 -6.52
N ALA A 587 40.09 -12.85 -7.34
CA ALA A 587 41.37 -12.56 -7.99
C ALA A 587 41.35 -11.29 -8.84
N ARG A 588 40.22 -10.99 -9.50
CA ARG A 588 40.05 -9.75 -10.30
C ARG A 588 40.05 -8.48 -9.45
N PHE A 589 39.62 -8.56 -8.18
CA PHE A 589 39.56 -7.40 -7.28
C PHE A 589 40.82 -7.24 -6.42
N ARG A 590 41.71 -8.24 -6.33
CA ARG A 590 42.94 -8.14 -5.52
C ARG A 590 43.86 -6.99 -5.94
N SER A 591 43.91 -6.69 -7.23
CA SER A 591 44.71 -5.58 -7.77
C SER A 591 43.97 -4.24 -7.78
N LEU A 592 42.67 -4.25 -7.47
CA LEU A 592 41.84 -3.05 -7.55
C LEU A 592 41.79 -2.38 -6.19
N ARG A 593 41.92 -1.06 -6.21
CA ARG A 593 41.75 -0.23 -5.04
C ARG A 593 40.32 0.28 -4.96
N TRP A 594 39.78 0.29 -3.75
CA TRP A 594 38.44 0.80 -3.51
C TRP A 594 38.31 2.29 -3.89
N GLU A 595 39.38 3.06 -3.74
CA GLU A 595 39.42 4.46 -4.13
C GLU A 595 39.13 4.65 -5.63
N ASP A 596 39.40 3.64 -6.45
CA ASP A 596 39.15 3.63 -7.89
C ASP A 596 37.74 3.10 -8.25
N HIS A 597 36.81 3.01 -7.28
CA HIS A 597 35.46 2.48 -7.48
C HIS A 597 34.70 3.06 -8.68
N ARG A 598 34.96 4.32 -9.05
CA ARG A 598 34.34 4.94 -10.24
C ARG A 598 34.75 4.27 -11.54
N GLN A 599 36.01 3.84 -11.64
CA GLN A 599 36.56 3.14 -12.81
C GLN A 599 36.01 1.71 -12.91
N HIS A 600 35.62 1.13 -11.78
CA HIS A 600 35.20 -0.27 -11.67
C HIS A 600 33.70 -0.45 -11.35
N ARG A 601 32.89 0.58 -11.61
CA ARG A 601 31.46 0.57 -11.27
C ARG A 601 30.68 -0.54 -11.97
N ALA A 602 31.04 -0.88 -13.21
CA ALA A 602 30.41 -1.95 -13.97
C ALA A 602 30.70 -3.32 -13.35
N GLU A 603 31.95 -3.57 -12.95
CA GLU A 603 32.35 -4.80 -12.26
C GLU A 603 31.68 -4.95 -10.90
N VAL A 604 31.65 -3.86 -10.10
CA VAL A 604 30.97 -3.85 -8.81
C VAL A 604 29.48 -4.10 -8.99
N ALA A 605 28.84 -3.47 -9.99
CA ALA A 605 27.42 -3.65 -10.25
C ALA A 605 27.06 -5.06 -10.72
N ALA A 606 27.88 -5.64 -11.59
CA ALA A 606 27.71 -7.02 -12.03
C ALA A 606 27.81 -8.00 -10.85
N LEU A 607 28.80 -7.82 -9.98
CA LEU A 607 28.98 -8.66 -8.80
C LEU A 607 27.84 -8.49 -7.78
N ALA A 608 27.45 -7.24 -7.50
CA ALA A 608 26.31 -6.94 -6.63
C ALA A 608 25.03 -7.61 -7.14
N ARG A 609 24.80 -7.57 -8.46
CA ARG A 609 23.67 -8.24 -9.10
C ARG A 609 23.72 -9.75 -8.94
N ALA A 610 24.87 -10.37 -9.15
CA ALA A 610 25.04 -11.81 -8.95
C ALA A 610 24.74 -12.21 -7.49
N CYS A 611 25.30 -11.48 -6.52
CA CYS A 611 25.05 -11.69 -5.10
C CYS A 611 23.55 -11.52 -4.75
N ALA A 612 22.93 -10.43 -5.20
CA ALA A 612 21.51 -10.17 -4.98
C ALA A 612 20.61 -11.24 -5.61
N GLN A 613 21.01 -11.81 -6.75
CA GLN A 613 20.30 -12.92 -7.39
C GLN A 613 20.40 -14.21 -6.57
N GLU A 614 21.58 -14.56 -6.05
CA GLU A 614 21.76 -15.72 -5.16
C GLU A 614 20.94 -15.63 -3.86
N MET A 615 20.65 -14.40 -3.43
CA MET A 615 19.82 -14.08 -2.26
C MET A 615 18.33 -13.88 -2.61
N PHE A 616 17.92 -14.11 -3.87
CA PHE A 616 16.53 -13.91 -4.35
C PHE A 616 15.98 -12.49 -4.15
N LEU A 617 16.85 -11.49 -4.05
CA LEU A 617 16.45 -10.11 -3.84
C LEU A 617 15.91 -9.46 -5.12
N LEU A 618 16.34 -9.95 -6.29
CA LEU A 618 15.99 -9.40 -7.60
C LEU A 618 14.64 -9.88 -8.17
N GLU A 619 13.98 -10.86 -7.57
CA GLU A 619 12.65 -11.31 -8.01
C GLU A 619 11.64 -10.15 -8.02
N GLY A 620 11.79 -9.21 -7.07
CA GLY A 620 11.00 -8.00 -6.97
C GLY A 620 11.14 -7.02 -8.15
N ARG A 621 12.12 -7.21 -9.05
CA ARG A 621 12.31 -6.35 -10.24
C ARG A 621 11.84 -6.97 -11.54
N ALA A 622 11.48 -8.26 -11.55
CA ALA A 622 11.03 -8.96 -12.75
C ALA A 622 9.82 -8.27 -13.41
N TRP A 623 8.94 -7.66 -12.60
CA TRP A 623 7.78 -6.96 -13.13
C TRP A 623 8.12 -5.68 -13.90
N GLN A 624 9.27 -5.05 -13.63
CA GLN A 624 9.66 -3.81 -14.29
C GLN A 624 9.85 -4.05 -15.79
N VAL A 625 10.45 -5.18 -16.16
CA VAL A 625 10.63 -5.59 -17.57
C VAL A 625 9.26 -5.80 -18.24
N ALA A 626 8.37 -6.54 -17.59
CA ALA A 626 7.03 -6.84 -18.12
C ALA A 626 6.11 -5.61 -18.18
N ALA A 627 6.32 -4.61 -17.33
CA ALA A 627 5.62 -3.33 -17.38
C ALA A 627 6.17 -2.36 -18.45
N GLY A 628 7.08 -2.84 -19.32
CA GLY A 628 7.68 -2.04 -20.39
C GLY A 628 8.78 -1.08 -19.92
N ALA A 629 9.27 -1.21 -18.68
CA ALA A 629 10.31 -0.31 -18.15
C ALA A 629 11.69 -0.49 -18.81
N GLY A 630 11.85 -1.48 -19.71
CA GLY A 630 13.06 -1.64 -20.53
C GLY A 630 13.25 -0.59 -21.62
N GLY A 631 12.20 0.17 -21.98
CA GLY A 631 12.23 1.19 -23.05
C GLY A 631 12.42 2.64 -22.60
N GLY A 632 12.78 2.89 -21.33
CA GLY A 632 13.04 4.26 -20.82
C GLY A 632 11.81 5.17 -20.69
N ARG A 633 10.63 4.74 -21.16
CA ARG A 633 9.32 5.32 -20.84
C ARG A 633 8.47 4.27 -20.15
N GLY A 634 7.72 4.65 -19.12
CA GLY A 634 6.55 3.84 -18.76
C GLY A 634 5.98 4.09 -17.37
N LEU A 635 6.84 4.31 -16.38
CA LEU A 635 6.38 4.32 -14.98
C LEU A 635 6.46 5.68 -14.29
N TRP A 636 7.32 6.58 -14.77
CA TRP A 636 7.50 7.89 -14.14
C TRP A 636 7.70 9.01 -15.19
N PRO A 637 6.95 10.13 -15.10
CA PRO A 637 5.88 10.41 -14.14
C PRO A 637 4.66 9.50 -14.36
N PRO A 638 3.83 9.27 -13.33
CA PRO A 638 2.73 8.32 -13.42
C PRO A 638 1.58 8.89 -14.27
N GLY A 639 1.50 8.48 -15.54
CA GLY A 639 0.51 9.00 -16.50
C GLY A 639 -0.88 8.36 -16.43
N LEU A 640 -0.98 7.14 -15.87
CA LEU A 640 -2.23 6.40 -15.68
C LEU A 640 -2.86 6.65 -14.31
N LEU A 641 -2.06 7.00 -13.31
CA LEU A 641 -2.58 7.42 -12.02
C LEU A 641 -3.33 8.75 -12.17
N ARG A 642 -4.62 8.74 -11.88
CA ARG A 642 -5.47 9.94 -11.94
C ARG A 642 -5.35 10.74 -10.65
N VAL A 643 -4.13 11.16 -10.35
CA VAL A 643 -3.76 11.96 -9.20
C VAL A 643 -3.37 13.35 -9.69
N CYS A 644 -3.94 14.39 -9.06
CA CYS A 644 -3.48 15.76 -9.30
C CYS A 644 -2.01 15.85 -8.88
N ALA A 645 -1.16 16.36 -9.75
CA ALA A 645 0.27 16.45 -9.47
C ALA A 645 0.66 17.64 -8.59
N ASN A 646 -0.25 18.60 -8.40
CA ASN A 646 -0.02 19.67 -7.42
C ASN A 646 -0.01 19.05 -6.01
N PRO A 647 1.13 19.02 -5.28
CA PRO A 647 1.20 18.42 -3.96
C PRO A 647 0.29 19.15 -2.96
N GLY A 648 0.04 20.45 -3.16
CA GLY A 648 -0.88 21.23 -2.33
C GLY A 648 -2.37 20.99 -2.62
N CYS A 649 -2.72 20.11 -3.55
CA CYS A 649 -4.11 19.88 -3.95
C CYS A 649 -4.93 19.27 -2.80
N GLY A 650 -5.93 20.02 -2.33
CA GLY A 650 -6.92 19.54 -1.35
C GLY A 650 -8.04 18.69 -1.96
N SER A 651 -8.05 18.48 -3.29
CA SER A 651 -9.08 17.71 -3.96
C SER A 651 -8.76 16.21 -3.94
N TYR A 652 -9.45 15.50 -3.06
CA TYR A 652 -9.42 14.05 -2.97
C TYR A 652 -10.48 13.38 -3.88
N GLY A 653 -11.16 14.16 -4.72
CA GLY A 653 -12.32 13.74 -5.52
C GLY A 653 -13.61 13.83 -4.70
N GLY A 654 -14.70 14.28 -5.33
CA GLY A 654 -16.04 14.14 -4.75
C GLY A 654 -16.40 12.65 -4.64
N GLY A 655 -17.26 12.28 -3.70
CA GLY A 655 -17.63 10.88 -3.43
C GLY A 655 -18.35 10.15 -4.58
N GLY A 656 -18.58 10.82 -5.72
CA GLY A 656 -19.08 10.20 -6.93
C GLY A 656 -17.97 9.50 -7.71
N GLU A 657 -18.28 8.33 -8.26
CA GLU A 657 -17.45 7.63 -9.25
C GLU A 657 -17.30 8.42 -10.57
N GLU A 658 -18.01 9.56 -10.70
CA GLU A 658 -17.83 10.48 -11.82
C GLU A 658 -16.39 11.00 -11.86
N GLU A 659 -15.76 10.57 -12.93
CA GLU A 659 -14.37 10.70 -13.20
C GLU A 659 -13.98 12.19 -13.31
N PRO A 660 -13.20 12.76 -12.37
CA PRO A 660 -12.82 14.16 -12.46
C PRO A 660 -12.04 14.34 -13.76
N LYS A 661 -12.51 15.26 -14.62
CA LYS A 661 -11.86 15.63 -15.86
C LYS A 661 -10.53 16.33 -15.53
N LEU A 662 -9.48 15.54 -15.31
CA LEU A 662 -8.16 16.07 -15.01
C LEU A 662 -7.55 16.70 -16.27
N LEU A 663 -7.16 17.95 -16.18
CA LEU A 663 -6.43 18.68 -17.22
C LEU A 663 -5.03 18.08 -17.36
N ARG A 664 -4.57 17.84 -18.59
CA ARG A 664 -3.21 17.39 -18.88
C ARG A 664 -2.30 18.59 -19.11
N CYS A 665 -1.05 18.50 -18.67
CA CYS A 665 -0.03 19.46 -19.11
C CYS A 665 0.12 19.34 -20.62
N SER A 666 -0.06 20.45 -21.36
CA SER A 666 0.00 20.45 -22.82
C SER A 666 1.38 20.10 -23.38
N LEU A 667 2.45 20.31 -22.60
CA LEU A 667 3.82 20.06 -23.07
C LEU A 667 4.27 18.62 -22.81
N CYS A 668 4.27 18.16 -21.56
CA CYS A 668 4.77 16.82 -21.23
C CYS A 668 3.70 15.72 -21.31
N VAL A 669 2.41 16.08 -21.32
CA VAL A 669 1.21 15.19 -21.26
C VAL A 669 1.13 14.17 -20.13
N GLY A 670 2.23 13.88 -19.43
CA GLY A 670 2.31 12.91 -18.35
C GLY A 670 1.75 13.42 -17.01
N VAL A 671 1.72 14.74 -16.81
CA VAL A 671 1.19 15.35 -15.58
C VAL A 671 -0.26 15.78 -15.74
N ARG A 672 -1.05 15.54 -14.68
CA ARG A 672 -2.49 15.85 -14.62
C ARG A 672 -2.82 16.79 -13.45
N TYR A 673 -3.83 17.64 -13.62
CA TYR A 673 -4.31 18.59 -12.62
C TYR A 673 -5.84 18.53 -12.50
N CYS A 674 -6.40 18.74 -11.31
CA CYS A 674 -7.86 18.83 -11.17
C CYS A 674 -8.46 20.07 -11.83
N ASP A 675 -7.70 21.15 -11.90
CA ASP A 675 -8.10 22.44 -12.48
C ASP A 675 -6.86 23.28 -12.87
N ALA A 676 -7.12 24.41 -13.54
CA ALA A 676 -6.08 25.33 -13.98
C ALA A 676 -5.37 26.04 -12.81
N ALA A 677 -6.01 26.18 -11.64
CA ALA A 677 -5.41 26.79 -10.47
C ALA A 677 -4.29 25.90 -9.91
N CYS A 678 -4.54 24.59 -9.78
CA CYS A 678 -3.54 23.61 -9.39
C CYS A 678 -2.39 23.54 -10.40
N GLN A 679 -2.67 23.65 -11.69
CA GLN A 679 -1.62 23.72 -12.71
C GLN A 679 -0.73 24.95 -12.52
N LYS A 680 -1.33 26.15 -12.36
CA LYS A 680 -0.58 27.40 -12.14
C LYS A 680 0.25 27.37 -10.87
N GLN A 681 -0.30 26.83 -9.78
CA GLN A 681 0.41 26.72 -8.50
C GLN A 681 1.63 25.80 -8.59
N HIS A 682 1.51 24.66 -9.29
CA HIS A 682 2.60 23.69 -9.40
C HIS A 682 3.62 24.03 -10.50
N TRP A 683 3.25 24.87 -11.48
CA TRP A 683 4.09 25.20 -12.64
C TRP A 683 5.54 25.61 -12.31
N PRO A 684 5.82 26.46 -11.29
CA PRO A 684 7.19 26.87 -10.97
C PRO A 684 8.12 25.70 -10.65
N GLN A 685 7.60 24.67 -9.98
CA GLN A 685 8.33 23.44 -9.63
C GLN A 685 8.39 22.49 -10.84
N HIS A 686 7.27 22.35 -11.56
CA HIS A 686 7.15 21.41 -12.67
C HIS A 686 7.97 21.77 -13.92
N LYS A 687 8.14 23.06 -14.25
CA LYS A 687 8.66 23.50 -15.56
C LYS A 687 10.00 22.85 -15.97
N GLY A 688 10.90 22.60 -15.02
CA GLY A 688 12.20 21.99 -15.29
C GLY A 688 12.06 20.52 -15.66
N GLU A 689 11.24 19.78 -14.91
CA GLU A 689 10.93 18.37 -15.19
C GLU A 689 10.11 18.21 -16.46
N CYS A 690 9.16 19.12 -16.68
CA CYS A 690 8.30 19.16 -17.86
C CYS A 690 9.11 19.11 -19.16
N ARG A 691 10.17 19.92 -19.26
CA ARG A 691 11.06 19.95 -20.43
C ARG A 691 11.84 18.65 -20.60
N ARG A 692 12.36 18.09 -19.51
CA ARG A 692 13.08 16.80 -19.55
C ARG A 692 12.16 15.68 -20.04
N TRP A 693 10.94 15.62 -19.52
CA TRP A 693 9.95 14.63 -19.93
C TRP A 693 9.47 14.85 -21.36
N ALA A 694 9.25 16.09 -21.77
CA ALA A 694 8.90 16.41 -23.16
C ALA A 694 10.03 16.02 -24.13
N ALA A 695 11.29 16.26 -23.77
CA ALA A 695 12.43 15.86 -24.59
C ALA A 695 12.56 14.33 -24.70
N ALA A 696 12.43 13.61 -23.58
CA ALA A 696 12.37 12.15 -23.60
C ALA A 696 11.16 11.64 -24.42
N ALA A 697 10.03 12.36 -24.33
CA ALA A 697 8.79 12.12 -25.07
C ALA A 697 8.90 12.39 -26.59
N ALA A 698 9.82 13.25 -27.01
CA ALA A 698 10.15 13.45 -28.41
C ALA A 698 11.17 12.40 -28.90
N ALA A 699 12.23 12.14 -28.12
CA ALA A 699 13.32 11.24 -28.52
C ALA A 699 12.84 9.82 -28.83
N ALA A 700 12.03 9.20 -27.96
CA ALA A 700 11.51 7.86 -28.27
C ALA A 700 10.42 7.83 -29.37
N ALA A 701 9.73 8.94 -29.65
CA ALA A 701 8.81 8.99 -30.79
C ALA A 701 9.60 8.97 -32.11
N ALA A 702 10.74 9.67 -32.15
CA ALA A 702 11.67 9.61 -33.28
C ALA A 702 12.36 8.25 -33.44
N GLY A 703 12.51 7.47 -32.35
CA GLY A 703 13.08 6.12 -32.40
C GLY A 703 12.14 5.07 -32.99
N GLU A 704 10.82 5.23 -32.83
CA GLU A 704 9.82 4.30 -33.38
C GLU A 704 9.63 4.44 -34.90
N GLU A 705 9.90 5.61 -35.48
CA GLU A 705 9.78 5.86 -36.93
C GLU A 705 10.98 5.34 -37.76
N GLY A 706 12.10 4.99 -37.12
CA GLY A 706 13.33 4.59 -37.81
C GLY A 706 13.50 3.08 -38.06
N ASP A 707 12.63 2.24 -37.51
CA ASP A 707 12.72 0.77 -37.53
C ASP A 707 11.61 0.09 -38.37
N GLY A 708 10.83 0.88 -39.11
CA GLY A 708 9.83 0.43 -40.10
C GLY A 708 10.27 0.72 -41.52
#